data_AF-I4W1G6-F1
#
_entry.id   AF-I4W1G6-F1
#
_cell.length_a   1.000
_cell.length_b   1.000
_cell.length_c   1.000
_cell.angle_alpha   90.00
_cell.angle_beta   90.00
_cell.angle_gamma   90.00
#
_symmetry.space_group_name_H-M   'P 1'
#
loop_
_entity.id
_entity.type
_entity.pdbx_description
1 polymer ?
#
loop_
_entity_poly.entity_id
_entity_poly.type
_entity_poly.pdbx_seq_one_letter_code
_entity_poly.pdbx_strand_id
1 'polypeptide(L)'
;MAGRELAVIDPVLPPPWRIGSDAKIVTAGSCFAQHVARHLRDQGYPLFETEPAHPLMPARLAEAYGYGVYAARYGNIYTSRQLLQLWRRATGRMQPVEDCWQQDGGWFDPFRPTIQPGGFSSMREYTEDRRQHFAAVRRAFSEMDVFVFTLGLTECWVSRLDGAAYPVCPGVAAGRFDAERHVLVNLGVQEVVEDLRAFISEVRAINPRLRLILTVSPVPLAATAESQHVLAATTYSKSVLRVAAETLARQDGAYYFPAYEIITAGGGEYLAPDRRTILEPGVRRVMELFSQHVLDGTGSPAVPPEEDDFLSQSRRLVDVLCDEQRLDPSTGELPMNAPDSPDAALNFADACRAQGHHDEAIACLTAARRRHQDARLERLLATCRFEAYQAGVPVSTVPDRWAGDAADRFEHVEGIPEVQAGELDARTVAAGVRKHGALLVRGLFDTATAAMLAEGVKRSLDACQAWHDGGQGEFPDTWYSRLALPADCELGVARPWVEGNGGVWLADSPRMLYELTELLERRGITRVVSDYFGEPAMMSVGKSTLRCVPSTIRASDWHQDGAFMGTEIRSLNIWMALSPCGVEASGLEVLPQRVDRILPTGSHGASFDWSVGPEMVRQVAGAGGTRSPQFEPGDALLFDHFFVHRTGIPAAISRDRYAIESWFFAPTAYPANQVPLRL
;
A
#
# COMPACT_ATOMS: atom_id res chain seq x y z
N MET A 1 -22.78 -30.81 -2.60
CA MET A 1 -21.83 -29.91 -1.91
C MET A 1 -21.39 -30.48 -0.56
N ALA A 2 -22.29 -30.84 0.36
CA ALA A 2 -21.91 -31.30 1.69
C ALA A 2 -20.87 -32.46 1.67
N GLY A 3 -19.80 -32.30 2.46
CA GLY A 3 -18.73 -33.28 2.63
C GLY A 3 -17.77 -33.46 1.45
N ARG A 4 -17.83 -32.57 0.44
CA ARG A 4 -16.89 -32.58 -0.70
C ARG A 4 -15.83 -31.49 -0.55
N GLU A 5 -14.61 -31.78 -0.98
CA GLU A 5 -13.53 -30.80 -1.10
C GLU A 5 -13.91 -29.72 -2.12
N LEU A 6 -13.49 -28.47 -1.89
CA LEU A 6 -13.80 -27.35 -2.78
C LEU A 6 -13.28 -27.56 -4.21
N ALA A 7 -12.13 -28.24 -4.35
CA ALA A 7 -11.50 -28.53 -5.64
C ALA A 7 -12.38 -29.39 -6.58
N VAL A 8 -13.31 -30.18 -6.03
CA VAL A 8 -14.22 -31.03 -6.84
C VAL A 8 -15.60 -30.40 -7.07
N ILE A 9 -15.85 -29.20 -6.56
CA ILE A 9 -17.10 -28.48 -6.80
C ILE A 9 -16.99 -27.79 -8.16
N ASP A 10 -17.86 -28.20 -9.09
CA ASP A 10 -18.00 -27.62 -10.43
C ASP A 10 -19.50 -27.34 -10.68
N PRO A 11 -19.95 -26.08 -10.50
CA PRO A 11 -21.33 -25.69 -10.77
C PRO A 11 -21.55 -25.24 -12.23
N VAL A 12 -20.53 -25.30 -13.10
CA VAL A 12 -20.59 -24.71 -14.44
C VAL A 12 -21.35 -25.63 -15.39
N LEU A 13 -22.42 -25.11 -15.99
CA LEU A 13 -23.13 -25.79 -17.06
C LEU A 13 -22.45 -25.52 -18.39
N PRO A 14 -22.33 -26.52 -19.29
CA PRO A 14 -21.79 -26.29 -20.63
C PRO A 14 -22.55 -25.18 -21.36
N PRO A 15 -21.87 -24.15 -21.88
CA PRO A 15 -22.52 -23.10 -22.65
C PRO A 15 -23.01 -23.64 -24.00
N PRO A 16 -24.03 -22.99 -24.60
CA PRO A 16 -24.54 -23.38 -25.92
C PRO A 16 -23.52 -23.17 -27.06
N TRP A 17 -22.43 -22.46 -26.78
CA TRP A 17 -21.32 -22.18 -27.69
C TRP A 17 -20.06 -21.97 -26.86
N ARG A 18 -18.90 -22.25 -27.46
CA ARG A 18 -17.59 -21.97 -26.87
C ARG A 18 -16.91 -20.82 -27.60
N ILE A 19 -15.86 -20.29 -26.97
CA ILE A 19 -15.06 -19.18 -27.48
C ILE A 19 -13.81 -19.75 -28.16
N GLY A 20 -13.69 -19.49 -29.46
CA GLY A 20 -12.49 -19.79 -30.24
C GLY A 20 -11.35 -18.81 -29.95
N SER A 21 -10.12 -19.21 -30.26
CA SER A 21 -8.91 -18.42 -30.01
C SER A 21 -8.81 -17.12 -30.81
N ASP A 22 -9.57 -16.98 -31.90
CA ASP A 22 -9.63 -15.82 -32.78
C ASP A 22 -10.79 -14.87 -32.47
N ALA A 23 -11.64 -15.21 -31.48
CA ALA A 23 -12.81 -14.41 -31.13
C ALA A 23 -12.40 -13.05 -30.57
N LYS A 24 -13.08 -11.99 -31.02
CA LYS A 24 -12.94 -10.65 -30.44
C LYS A 24 -13.68 -10.56 -29.12
N ILE A 25 -12.97 -10.83 -28.02
CA ILE A 25 -13.53 -10.80 -26.66
C ILE A 25 -13.45 -9.39 -26.08
N VAL A 26 -14.59 -8.84 -25.67
CA VAL A 26 -14.66 -7.61 -24.86
C VAL A 26 -15.12 -7.96 -23.46
N THR A 27 -14.41 -7.48 -22.44
CA THR A 27 -14.79 -7.63 -21.04
C THR A 27 -15.17 -6.28 -20.45
N ALA A 28 -16.19 -6.21 -19.60
CA ALA A 28 -16.49 -5.02 -18.82
C ALA A 28 -17.12 -5.41 -17.48
N GLY A 29 -17.09 -4.50 -16.52
CA GLY A 29 -17.76 -4.71 -15.24
C GLY A 29 -16.96 -4.17 -14.07
N SER A 30 -17.26 -4.72 -12.90
CA SER A 30 -16.53 -4.44 -11.66
C SER A 30 -15.14 -5.07 -11.62
N CYS A 31 -14.45 -4.87 -10.50
CA CYS A 31 -13.05 -5.21 -10.23
C CYS A 31 -12.71 -6.71 -10.54
N PHE A 32 -13.67 -7.64 -10.43
CA PHE A 32 -13.49 -9.04 -10.84
C PHE A 32 -13.33 -9.24 -12.37
N ALA A 33 -13.91 -8.37 -13.21
CA ALA A 33 -13.76 -8.44 -14.67
C ALA A 33 -12.30 -8.26 -15.13
N GLN A 34 -11.49 -7.53 -14.36
CA GLN A 34 -10.07 -7.36 -14.65
C GLN A 34 -9.28 -8.67 -14.47
N HIS A 35 -9.66 -9.52 -13.51
CA HIS A 35 -9.09 -10.86 -13.37
C HIS A 35 -9.43 -11.75 -14.57
N VAL A 36 -10.70 -11.72 -15.02
CA VAL A 36 -11.13 -12.47 -16.22
C VAL A 36 -10.35 -12.00 -17.45
N ALA A 37 -10.25 -10.69 -17.65
CA ALA A 37 -9.52 -10.08 -18.76
C ALA A 37 -8.04 -10.53 -18.79
N ARG A 38 -7.36 -10.43 -17.64
CA ARG A 38 -5.94 -10.80 -17.49
C ARG A 38 -5.71 -12.27 -17.80
N HIS A 39 -6.50 -13.16 -17.19
CA HIS A 39 -6.30 -14.59 -17.36
C HIS A 39 -6.59 -15.05 -18.79
N LEU A 40 -7.57 -14.44 -19.48
CA LEU A 40 -7.78 -14.72 -20.91
C LEU A 40 -6.53 -14.39 -21.74
N ARG A 41 -5.84 -13.27 -21.46
CA ARG A 41 -4.57 -12.94 -22.13
C ARG A 41 -3.46 -13.95 -21.80
N ASP A 42 -3.32 -14.32 -20.53
CA ASP A 42 -2.30 -15.28 -20.09
C ASP A 42 -2.51 -16.68 -20.73
N GLN A 43 -3.75 -17.03 -21.09
CA GLN A 43 -4.11 -18.26 -21.81
C GLN A 43 -4.07 -18.11 -23.36
N GLY A 44 -3.56 -16.99 -23.87
CA GLY A 44 -3.40 -16.76 -25.32
C GLY A 44 -4.67 -16.35 -26.07
N TYR A 45 -5.75 -15.95 -25.38
CA TYR A 45 -6.93 -15.37 -26.00
C TYR A 45 -6.77 -13.84 -26.09
N PRO A 46 -6.59 -13.28 -27.31
CA PRO A 46 -6.43 -11.84 -27.45
C PRO A 46 -7.73 -11.13 -27.07
N LEU A 47 -7.67 -10.27 -26.06
CA LEU A 47 -8.76 -9.34 -25.82
C LEU A 47 -8.83 -8.33 -26.96
N PHE A 48 -10.04 -7.96 -27.36
CA PHE A 48 -10.24 -7.00 -28.43
C PHE A 48 -10.04 -5.57 -27.92
N GLU A 49 -8.79 -5.10 -27.96
CA GLU A 49 -8.39 -3.75 -27.57
C GLU A 49 -8.59 -2.77 -28.73
N THR A 50 -9.34 -1.68 -28.47
CA THR A 50 -9.66 -0.64 -29.45
C THR A 50 -9.09 0.73 -29.09
N GLU A 51 -8.58 0.90 -27.85
CA GLU A 51 -7.87 2.09 -27.37
C GLU A 51 -6.51 1.70 -26.76
N PRO A 52 -5.55 1.19 -27.56
CA PRO A 52 -4.24 0.79 -27.03
C PRO A 52 -3.40 1.99 -26.60
N ALA A 53 -2.49 1.76 -25.65
CA ALA A 53 -1.48 2.75 -25.28
C ALA A 53 -0.57 3.07 -26.48
N HIS A 54 -0.01 4.28 -26.48
CA HIS A 54 1.01 4.64 -27.46
C HIS A 54 2.23 3.71 -27.30
N PRO A 55 2.86 3.18 -28.36
CA PRO A 55 3.98 2.23 -28.25
C PRO A 55 5.21 2.74 -27.48
N LEU A 56 5.36 4.07 -27.38
CA LEU A 56 6.42 4.72 -26.59
C LEU A 56 6.05 4.93 -25.11
N MET A 57 4.81 4.64 -24.70
CA MET A 57 4.38 4.78 -23.32
C MET A 57 4.84 3.56 -22.51
N PRO A 58 5.59 3.76 -21.42
CA PRO A 58 6.00 2.64 -20.55
C PRO A 58 4.78 1.91 -19.99
N ALA A 59 4.86 0.58 -19.85
CA ALA A 59 3.75 -0.26 -19.38
C ALA A 59 3.14 0.21 -18.05
N ARG A 60 3.99 0.61 -17.09
CA ARG A 60 3.54 1.17 -15.80
C ARG A 60 2.70 2.44 -15.97
N LEU A 61 3.09 3.31 -16.90
CA LEU A 61 2.36 4.54 -17.17
C LEU A 61 1.07 4.26 -17.93
N ALA A 62 1.10 3.30 -18.87
CA ALA A 62 -0.09 2.84 -19.57
C ALA A 62 -1.15 2.33 -18.57
N GLU A 63 -0.75 1.48 -17.62
CA GLU A 63 -1.63 0.96 -16.57
C GLU A 63 -2.19 2.06 -15.67
N ALA A 64 -1.35 2.99 -15.19
CA ALA A 64 -1.79 4.10 -14.34
C ALA A 64 -2.82 5.04 -15.01
N TYR A 65 -2.85 5.06 -16.35
CA TYR A 65 -3.79 5.84 -17.16
C TYR A 65 -4.93 4.96 -17.73
N GLY A 66 -5.07 3.72 -17.25
CA GLY A 66 -6.16 2.81 -17.58
C GLY A 66 -6.06 2.09 -18.93
N TYR A 67 -4.92 2.19 -19.63
CA TYR A 67 -4.68 1.43 -20.87
C TYR A 67 -4.41 -0.04 -20.57
N GLY A 68 -4.81 -0.92 -21.49
CA GLY A 68 -4.64 -2.36 -21.31
C GLY A 68 -5.48 -2.96 -20.18
N VAL A 69 -6.39 -2.20 -19.53
CA VAL A 69 -7.31 -2.73 -18.52
C VAL A 69 -8.55 -3.34 -19.19
N TYR A 70 -9.22 -2.55 -20.04
CA TYR A 70 -10.40 -2.95 -20.81
C TYR A 70 -10.26 -2.55 -22.28
N ALA A 71 -11.21 -2.98 -23.12
CA ALA A 71 -11.17 -2.76 -24.57
C ALA A 71 -11.02 -1.28 -24.98
N ALA A 72 -11.69 -0.37 -24.28
CA ALA A 72 -11.76 1.04 -24.64
C ALA A 72 -11.75 1.97 -23.41
N ARG A 73 -10.68 1.94 -22.61
CA ARG A 73 -10.34 2.88 -21.51
C ARG A 73 -11.53 3.51 -20.73
N TYR A 74 -12.58 2.72 -20.46
CA TYR A 74 -13.81 3.16 -19.76
C TYR A 74 -13.75 3.00 -18.24
N GLY A 75 -12.65 2.47 -17.70
CA GLY A 75 -12.56 2.15 -16.27
C GLY A 75 -13.53 1.01 -15.88
N ASN A 76 -13.84 0.87 -14.60
CA ASN A 76 -14.83 -0.11 -14.17
C ASN A 76 -16.25 0.38 -14.46
N ILE A 77 -17.12 -0.56 -14.80
CA ILE A 77 -18.56 -0.32 -14.97
C ILE A 77 -19.27 -1.08 -13.87
N TYR A 78 -19.80 -0.37 -12.88
CA TYR A 78 -20.32 -0.97 -11.66
C TYR A 78 -21.77 -1.41 -11.79
N THR A 79 -22.60 -0.69 -12.54
CA THR A 79 -24.04 -0.95 -12.68
C THR A 79 -24.47 -1.14 -14.14
N SER A 80 -25.61 -1.79 -14.36
CA SER A 80 -26.25 -1.92 -15.68
C SER A 80 -26.55 -0.55 -16.31
N ARG A 81 -26.95 0.43 -15.49
CA ARG A 81 -27.26 1.79 -15.94
C ARG A 81 -26.04 2.47 -16.55
N GLN A 82 -24.86 2.33 -15.92
CA GLN A 82 -23.61 2.88 -16.44
C GLN A 82 -23.21 2.23 -17.77
N LEU A 83 -23.41 0.93 -17.95
CA LEU A 83 -23.14 0.24 -19.22
C LEU A 83 -24.00 0.79 -20.36
N LEU A 84 -25.32 0.87 -20.14
CA LEU A 84 -26.25 1.42 -21.13
C LEU A 84 -25.91 2.88 -21.46
N GLN A 85 -25.62 3.67 -20.42
CA GLN A 85 -25.23 5.06 -20.56
C GLN A 85 -23.93 5.23 -21.35
N LEU A 86 -22.91 4.41 -21.12
CA LEU A 86 -21.65 4.46 -21.88
C LEU A 86 -21.91 4.32 -23.37
N TRP A 87 -22.74 3.34 -23.76
CA TRP A 87 -23.13 3.14 -25.15
C TRP A 87 -23.91 4.33 -25.72
N ARG A 88 -24.90 4.84 -24.98
CA ARG A 88 -25.72 5.97 -25.42
C ARG A 88 -24.92 7.27 -25.53
N ARG A 89 -23.95 7.51 -24.64
CA ARG A 89 -23.01 8.63 -24.73
C ARG A 89 -22.11 8.48 -25.96
N ALA A 90 -21.52 7.29 -26.15
CA ALA A 90 -20.64 7.02 -27.28
C ALA A 90 -21.36 7.13 -28.64
N THR A 91 -22.67 6.85 -28.70
CA THR A 91 -23.49 6.98 -29.91
C THR A 91 -24.22 8.33 -30.04
N GLY A 92 -24.04 9.24 -29.08
CA GLY A 92 -24.68 10.56 -29.06
C GLY A 92 -26.17 10.55 -28.73
N ARG A 93 -26.74 9.41 -28.32
CA ARG A 93 -28.14 9.26 -27.86
C ARG A 93 -28.38 9.86 -26.47
N MET A 94 -27.31 10.09 -25.71
CA MET A 94 -27.36 10.73 -24.41
C MET A 94 -26.23 11.75 -24.28
N GLN A 95 -26.56 12.94 -23.80
CA GLN A 95 -25.62 14.01 -23.50
C GLN A 95 -25.91 14.51 -22.08
N PRO A 96 -25.12 14.09 -21.08
CA PRO A 96 -25.30 14.54 -19.71
C PRO A 96 -25.13 16.06 -19.58
N VAL A 97 -25.88 16.67 -18.67
CA VAL A 97 -25.75 18.09 -18.29
C VAL A 97 -24.38 18.32 -17.66
N GLU A 98 -23.97 17.41 -16.78
CA GLU A 98 -22.64 17.39 -16.16
C GLU A 98 -21.74 16.41 -16.89
N ASP A 99 -21.30 16.79 -18.09
CA ASP A 99 -20.42 15.93 -18.88
C ASP A 99 -18.94 16.10 -18.50
N CYS A 100 -18.58 17.19 -17.80
CA CYS A 100 -17.23 17.46 -17.32
C CYS A 100 -17.26 18.12 -15.93
N TRP A 101 -16.38 17.71 -15.01
CA TRP A 101 -16.15 18.39 -13.74
C TRP A 101 -14.88 19.24 -13.79
N GLN A 102 -14.88 20.36 -13.07
CA GLN A 102 -13.71 21.21 -12.89
C GLN A 102 -13.37 21.29 -11.41
N GLN A 103 -12.13 20.97 -11.06
CA GLN A 103 -11.65 20.95 -9.67
C GLN A 103 -10.14 21.24 -9.64
N ASP A 104 -9.68 22.08 -8.72
CA ASP A 104 -8.26 22.36 -8.46
C ASP A 104 -7.42 22.72 -9.71
N GLY A 105 -8.05 23.38 -10.69
CA GLY A 105 -7.43 23.76 -11.97
C GLY A 105 -7.39 22.65 -13.04
N GLY A 106 -7.80 21.43 -12.71
CA GLY A 106 -7.94 20.29 -13.62
C GLY A 106 -9.37 20.05 -14.11
N TRP A 107 -9.48 19.27 -15.18
CA TRP A 107 -10.75 18.83 -15.77
C TRP A 107 -10.90 17.32 -15.62
N PHE A 108 -12.07 16.83 -15.18
CA PHE A 108 -12.30 15.42 -14.90
C PHE A 108 -13.51 14.89 -15.66
N ASP A 109 -13.43 13.63 -16.12
CA ASP A 109 -14.56 12.91 -16.71
C ASP A 109 -15.43 12.33 -15.58
N PRO A 110 -16.69 12.79 -15.38
CA PRO A 110 -17.57 12.31 -14.32
C PRO A 110 -17.85 10.80 -14.37
N PHE A 111 -17.65 10.21 -15.54
CA PHE A 111 -17.95 8.80 -15.82
C PHE A 111 -16.70 7.93 -15.86
N ARG A 112 -15.52 8.55 -15.81
CA ARG A 112 -14.20 7.91 -15.72
C ARG A 112 -13.30 8.75 -14.80
N PRO A 113 -13.69 9.01 -13.54
CA PRO A 113 -13.10 10.08 -12.72
C PRO A 113 -11.64 9.83 -12.35
N THR A 114 -11.16 8.61 -12.54
CA THR A 114 -9.79 8.16 -12.23
C THR A 114 -8.93 7.91 -13.45
N ILE A 115 -9.49 8.04 -14.66
CA ILE A 115 -8.77 7.63 -15.88
C ILE A 115 -7.56 8.50 -16.19
N GLN A 116 -7.60 9.75 -15.73
CA GLN A 116 -6.52 10.71 -15.84
C GLN A 116 -6.11 11.13 -14.42
N PRO A 117 -5.04 10.57 -13.85
CA PRO A 117 -4.54 10.97 -12.54
C PRO A 117 -4.26 12.48 -12.49
N GLY A 118 -4.84 13.18 -11.51
CA GLY A 118 -4.74 14.64 -11.38
C GLY A 118 -5.63 15.46 -12.34
N GLY A 119 -6.41 14.80 -13.20
CA GLY A 119 -7.28 15.45 -14.18
C GLY A 119 -6.54 15.87 -15.45
N PHE A 120 -7.31 16.21 -16.49
CA PHE A 120 -6.78 16.73 -17.74
C PHE A 120 -6.31 18.17 -17.56
N SER A 121 -5.20 18.52 -18.21
CA SER A 121 -4.57 19.83 -18.09
C SER A 121 -5.37 20.95 -18.76
N SER A 122 -6.27 20.59 -19.69
CA SER A 122 -7.13 21.54 -20.40
C SER A 122 -8.42 20.89 -20.91
N MET A 123 -9.45 21.72 -21.11
CA MET A 123 -10.70 21.30 -21.77
C MET A 123 -10.47 20.73 -23.18
N ARG A 124 -9.44 21.21 -23.90
CA ARG A 124 -9.10 20.68 -25.22
C ARG A 124 -8.61 19.24 -25.14
N GLU A 125 -7.71 18.96 -24.21
CA GLU A 125 -7.18 17.61 -23.97
C GLU A 125 -8.32 16.65 -23.59
N TYR A 126 -9.14 17.05 -22.61
CA TYR A 126 -10.34 16.31 -22.21
C TYR A 126 -11.28 16.00 -23.38
N THR A 127 -11.55 16.99 -24.23
CA THR A 127 -12.46 16.84 -25.37
C THR A 127 -11.90 15.86 -26.41
N GLU A 128 -10.59 15.94 -26.69
CA GLU A 128 -9.94 15.08 -27.68
C GLU A 128 -9.81 13.64 -27.17
N ASP A 129 -9.47 13.47 -25.90
CA ASP A 129 -9.46 12.19 -25.20
C ASP A 129 -10.83 11.51 -25.31
N ARG A 130 -11.89 12.23 -24.95
CA ARG A 130 -13.27 11.70 -25.01
C ARG A 130 -13.70 11.35 -26.42
N ARG A 131 -13.27 12.13 -27.43
CA ARG A 131 -13.54 11.85 -28.84
C ARG A 131 -12.92 10.52 -29.28
N GLN A 132 -11.66 10.29 -28.91
CA GLN A 132 -10.95 9.03 -29.15
C GLN A 132 -11.62 7.87 -28.41
N HIS A 133 -11.87 8.05 -27.12
CA HIS A 133 -12.50 7.07 -26.25
C HIS A 133 -13.86 6.61 -26.79
N PHE A 134 -14.76 7.52 -27.15
CA PHE A 134 -16.06 7.14 -27.70
C PHE A 134 -15.96 6.47 -29.08
N ALA A 135 -14.96 6.81 -29.89
CA ALA A 135 -14.70 6.08 -31.12
C ALA A 135 -14.26 4.63 -30.84
N ALA A 136 -13.40 4.44 -29.84
CA ALA A 136 -12.96 3.12 -29.40
C ALA A 136 -14.10 2.29 -28.80
N VAL A 137 -14.97 2.88 -27.98
CA VAL A 137 -16.18 2.23 -27.41
C VAL A 137 -17.12 1.77 -28.52
N ARG A 138 -17.41 2.64 -29.50
CA ARG A 138 -18.26 2.28 -30.65
C ARG A 138 -17.67 1.10 -31.40
N ARG A 139 -16.35 1.11 -31.63
CA ARG A 139 -15.63 0.03 -32.31
C ARG A 139 -15.70 -1.28 -31.51
N ALA A 140 -15.42 -1.23 -30.21
CA ALA A 140 -15.43 -2.40 -29.33
C ALA A 140 -16.78 -3.12 -29.38
N PHE A 141 -17.89 -2.41 -29.11
CA PHE A 141 -19.21 -3.03 -29.05
C PHE A 141 -19.80 -3.40 -30.42
N SER A 142 -19.41 -2.69 -31.49
CA SER A 142 -19.92 -3.01 -32.85
C SER A 142 -19.18 -4.17 -33.51
N GLU A 143 -17.93 -4.45 -33.13
CA GLU A 143 -17.11 -5.48 -33.78
C GLU A 143 -16.83 -6.72 -32.91
N MET A 144 -17.16 -6.71 -31.61
CA MET A 144 -16.93 -7.87 -30.73
C MET A 144 -17.73 -9.11 -31.13
N ASP A 145 -17.17 -10.30 -30.88
CA ASP A 145 -17.90 -11.56 -31.05
C ASP A 145 -18.55 -11.99 -29.73
N VAL A 146 -17.83 -11.77 -28.63
CA VAL A 146 -18.24 -12.17 -27.28
C VAL A 146 -18.07 -11.00 -26.31
N PHE A 147 -19.13 -10.70 -25.57
CA PHE A 147 -19.10 -9.75 -24.47
C PHE A 147 -19.23 -10.48 -23.14
N VAL A 148 -18.24 -10.32 -22.26
CA VAL A 148 -18.28 -10.82 -20.89
C VAL A 148 -18.53 -9.64 -19.96
N PHE A 149 -19.72 -9.60 -19.35
CA PHE A 149 -20.11 -8.54 -18.43
C PHE A 149 -20.23 -9.05 -16.99
N THR A 150 -19.42 -8.48 -16.10
CA THR A 150 -19.39 -8.82 -14.68
C THR A 150 -20.19 -7.80 -13.86
N LEU A 151 -21.38 -8.21 -13.43
CA LEU A 151 -22.31 -7.40 -12.64
C LEU A 151 -21.74 -7.11 -11.23
N GLY A 152 -21.53 -5.84 -10.91
CA GLY A 152 -20.87 -5.41 -9.69
C GLY A 152 -21.82 -5.01 -8.58
N LEU A 153 -22.58 -3.94 -8.82
CA LEU A 153 -23.35 -3.19 -7.84
C LEU A 153 -24.79 -2.95 -8.34
N THR A 154 -25.69 -2.69 -7.40
CA THR A 154 -27.04 -2.15 -7.66
C THR A 154 -27.15 -0.69 -7.23
N GLU A 155 -26.36 -0.27 -6.25
CA GLU A 155 -26.25 1.13 -5.82
C GLU A 155 -25.46 1.96 -6.85
N CYS A 156 -26.00 3.12 -7.20
CA CYS A 156 -25.29 4.14 -7.97
C CYS A 156 -25.77 5.54 -7.59
N TRP A 157 -24.91 6.54 -7.81
CA TRP A 157 -25.26 7.94 -7.66
C TRP A 157 -25.76 8.48 -8.99
N VAL A 158 -26.89 9.17 -8.96
CA VAL A 158 -27.58 9.67 -10.14
C VAL A 158 -27.77 11.17 -10.05
N SER A 159 -27.57 11.86 -11.17
CA SER A 159 -27.94 13.26 -11.31
C SER A 159 -29.46 13.42 -11.37
N ARG A 160 -30.02 14.23 -10.49
CA ARG A 160 -31.45 14.62 -10.49
C ARG A 160 -31.83 15.46 -11.72
N LEU A 161 -30.84 16.01 -12.44
CA LEU A 161 -31.09 16.90 -13.58
C LEU A 161 -31.49 16.13 -14.84
N ASP A 162 -30.87 14.97 -15.08
CA ASP A 162 -31.00 14.23 -16.35
C ASP A 162 -30.97 12.70 -16.19
N GLY A 163 -30.82 12.18 -14.98
CA GLY A 163 -30.73 10.74 -14.72
C GLY A 163 -29.38 10.11 -15.03
N ALA A 164 -28.32 10.90 -15.27
CA ALA A 164 -26.98 10.38 -15.50
C ALA A 164 -26.43 9.67 -14.26
N ALA A 165 -25.93 8.44 -14.43
CA ALA A 165 -25.39 7.62 -13.35
C ALA A 165 -23.86 7.71 -13.31
N TYR A 166 -23.32 7.97 -12.12
CA TYR A 166 -21.88 8.08 -11.86
C TYR A 166 -21.30 6.78 -11.28
N PRO A 167 -20.02 6.44 -11.57
CA PRO A 167 -19.35 5.24 -11.06
C PRO A 167 -19.23 5.23 -9.53
N VAL A 168 -18.99 6.40 -8.93
CA VAL A 168 -18.89 6.61 -7.47
C VAL A 168 -19.60 7.91 -7.10
N CYS A 169 -19.79 8.14 -5.79
CA CYS A 169 -20.33 9.41 -5.30
C CYS A 169 -19.44 10.58 -5.76
N PRO A 170 -20.00 11.65 -6.37
CA PRO A 170 -19.25 12.86 -6.65
C PRO A 170 -18.54 13.37 -5.38
N GLY A 171 -17.25 13.67 -5.46
CA GLY A 171 -16.40 14.00 -4.31
C GLY A 171 -15.58 12.85 -3.73
N VAL A 172 -15.84 11.59 -4.12
CA VAL A 172 -14.99 10.44 -3.73
C VAL A 172 -13.74 10.34 -4.61
N ALA A 173 -13.87 10.59 -5.91
CA ALA A 173 -12.75 10.52 -6.85
C ALA A 173 -12.41 11.90 -7.45
N ALA A 174 -13.45 12.64 -7.81
CA ALA A 174 -13.41 14.00 -8.32
C ALA A 174 -14.82 14.60 -8.20
N GLY A 175 -14.93 15.91 -8.45
CA GLY A 175 -16.22 16.61 -8.40
C GLY A 175 -16.65 16.91 -6.97
N ARG A 176 -17.89 17.39 -6.81
CA ARG A 176 -18.42 17.78 -5.49
C ARG A 176 -19.82 17.20 -5.30
N PHE A 177 -20.03 16.55 -4.16
CA PHE A 177 -21.36 16.12 -3.75
C PHE A 177 -22.28 17.32 -3.51
N ASP A 178 -23.55 17.16 -3.90
CA ASP A 178 -24.60 18.15 -3.74
C ASP A 178 -25.92 17.40 -3.61
N ALA A 179 -26.56 17.47 -2.44
CA ALA A 179 -27.77 16.70 -2.15
C ALA A 179 -28.99 17.14 -2.99
N GLU A 180 -28.99 18.36 -3.53
CA GLU A 180 -30.05 18.85 -4.42
C GLU A 180 -29.87 18.36 -5.86
N ARG A 181 -28.66 17.93 -6.23
CA ARG A 181 -28.31 17.51 -7.60
C ARG A 181 -28.01 16.02 -7.70
N HIS A 182 -27.58 15.39 -6.62
CA HIS A 182 -27.14 14.01 -6.58
C HIS A 182 -28.01 13.19 -5.64
N VAL A 183 -28.39 11.99 -6.08
CA VAL A 183 -29.21 11.07 -5.29
C VAL A 183 -28.71 9.64 -5.44
N LEU A 184 -28.72 8.89 -4.34
CA LEU A 184 -28.47 7.46 -4.36
C LEU A 184 -29.69 6.74 -4.96
N VAL A 185 -29.45 5.84 -5.91
CA VAL A 185 -30.44 4.92 -6.47
C VAL A 185 -29.92 3.50 -6.31
N ASN A 186 -30.76 2.62 -5.77
CA ASN A 186 -30.49 1.19 -5.65
C ASN A 186 -31.39 0.43 -6.64
N LEU A 187 -30.80 -0.05 -7.74
CA LEU A 187 -31.54 -0.66 -8.84
C LEU A 187 -32.16 -2.00 -8.42
N GLY A 188 -33.45 -2.15 -8.68
CA GLY A 188 -34.14 -3.42 -8.53
C GLY A 188 -33.90 -4.39 -9.70
N VAL A 189 -34.36 -5.63 -9.55
CA VAL A 189 -34.22 -6.68 -10.59
C VAL A 189 -34.75 -6.22 -11.94
N GLN A 190 -35.94 -5.60 -11.96
CA GLN A 190 -36.59 -5.16 -13.19
C GLN A 190 -35.77 -4.09 -13.90
N GLU A 191 -35.26 -3.09 -13.17
CA GLU A 191 -34.45 -2.01 -13.74
C GLU A 191 -33.14 -2.54 -14.32
N VAL A 192 -32.47 -3.47 -13.63
CA VAL A 192 -31.24 -4.11 -14.14
C VAL A 192 -31.52 -4.88 -15.43
N VAL A 193 -32.62 -5.65 -15.48
CA VAL A 193 -33.02 -6.41 -16.68
C VAL A 193 -33.38 -5.47 -17.83
N GLU A 194 -34.11 -4.39 -17.57
CA GLU A 194 -34.49 -3.38 -18.57
C GLU A 194 -33.28 -2.66 -19.14
N ASP A 195 -32.34 -2.22 -18.30
CA ASP A 195 -31.10 -1.59 -18.72
C ASP A 195 -30.29 -2.51 -19.64
N LEU A 196 -30.12 -3.78 -19.24
CA LEU A 196 -29.36 -4.76 -20.01
C LEU A 196 -30.06 -5.13 -21.31
N ARG A 197 -31.39 -5.29 -21.32
CA ARG A 197 -32.16 -5.52 -22.55
C ARG A 197 -32.05 -4.36 -23.52
N ALA A 198 -32.13 -3.13 -23.02
CA ALA A 198 -31.95 -1.94 -23.84
C ALA A 198 -30.55 -1.93 -24.46
N PHE A 199 -29.50 -2.18 -23.67
CA PHE A 199 -28.14 -2.26 -24.18
C PHE A 199 -27.99 -3.36 -25.24
N ILE A 200 -28.44 -4.57 -24.95
CA ILE A 200 -28.38 -5.73 -25.86
C ILE A 200 -29.11 -5.44 -27.16
N SER A 201 -30.33 -4.90 -27.08
CA SER A 201 -31.14 -4.54 -28.25
C SER A 201 -30.44 -3.48 -29.11
N GLU A 202 -29.94 -2.42 -28.47
CA GLU A 202 -29.28 -1.31 -29.16
C GLU A 202 -27.96 -1.73 -29.82
N VAL A 203 -27.17 -2.60 -29.19
CA VAL A 203 -25.93 -3.13 -29.76
C VAL A 203 -26.24 -4.17 -30.84
N ARG A 204 -27.20 -5.08 -30.64
CA ARG A 204 -27.58 -6.10 -31.64
C ARG A 204 -28.17 -5.49 -32.92
N ALA A 205 -28.74 -4.29 -32.85
CA ALA A 205 -29.15 -3.55 -34.05
C ALA A 205 -27.97 -3.26 -35.00
N ILE A 206 -26.73 -3.23 -34.49
CA ILE A 206 -25.50 -2.99 -35.25
C ILE A 206 -24.66 -4.27 -35.36
N ASN A 207 -24.63 -5.08 -34.31
CA ASN A 207 -23.91 -6.34 -34.23
C ASN A 207 -24.84 -7.51 -33.85
N PRO A 208 -25.58 -8.08 -34.82
CA PRO A 208 -26.54 -9.16 -34.55
C PRO A 208 -25.90 -10.46 -34.05
N ARG A 209 -24.58 -10.61 -34.19
CA ARG A 209 -23.83 -11.82 -33.83
C ARG A 209 -23.34 -11.83 -32.39
N LEU A 210 -23.60 -10.75 -31.63
CA LEU A 210 -23.19 -10.61 -30.24
C LEU A 210 -23.63 -11.81 -29.38
N ARG A 211 -22.63 -12.50 -28.84
CA ARG A 211 -22.77 -13.51 -27.79
C ARG A 211 -22.49 -12.88 -26.42
N LEU A 212 -23.38 -13.09 -25.45
CA LEU A 212 -23.29 -12.46 -24.13
C LEU A 212 -23.02 -13.50 -23.03
N ILE A 213 -22.00 -13.25 -22.22
CA ILE A 213 -21.76 -13.93 -20.95
C ILE A 213 -22.01 -12.93 -19.83
N LEU A 214 -22.87 -13.31 -18.88
CA LEU A 214 -23.08 -12.58 -17.64
C LEU A 214 -22.45 -13.37 -16.49
N THR A 215 -21.83 -12.65 -15.57
CA THR A 215 -21.41 -13.21 -14.29
C THR A 215 -21.63 -12.20 -13.19
N VAL A 216 -21.90 -12.65 -11.96
CA VAL A 216 -22.02 -11.76 -10.80
C VAL A 216 -20.66 -11.69 -10.12
N SER A 217 -20.24 -10.48 -9.77
CA SER A 217 -18.98 -10.26 -9.08
C SER A 217 -19.02 -10.84 -7.67
N PRO A 218 -18.07 -11.71 -7.30
CA PRO A 218 -17.92 -12.23 -5.95
C PRO A 218 -17.40 -11.22 -4.92
N VAL A 219 -16.89 -10.06 -5.37
CA VAL A 219 -16.40 -9.01 -4.46
C VAL A 219 -17.60 -8.36 -3.74
N PRO A 220 -17.68 -8.41 -2.39
CA PRO A 220 -18.69 -7.69 -1.59
C PRO A 220 -18.69 -6.18 -1.85
N LEU A 221 -19.67 -5.42 -1.35
CA LEU A 221 -19.61 -3.95 -1.40
C LEU A 221 -18.56 -3.43 -0.41
N ALA A 222 -17.87 -2.34 -0.75
CA ALA A 222 -16.94 -1.63 0.13
C ALA A 222 -17.69 -0.92 1.25
N ALA A 223 -18.71 -0.16 0.84
CA ALA A 223 -19.60 0.60 1.69
C ALA A 223 -21.00 0.64 1.05
N THR A 224 -21.99 0.98 1.86
CA THR A 224 -23.35 1.30 1.40
C THR A 224 -23.73 2.67 1.90
N ALA A 225 -24.45 3.43 1.06
CA ALA A 225 -25.00 4.73 1.47
C ALA A 225 -26.42 4.61 2.03
N GLU A 226 -26.98 3.39 2.09
CA GLU A 226 -28.23 3.10 2.77
C GLU A 226 -28.04 2.99 4.29
N SER A 227 -29.13 3.21 5.05
CA SER A 227 -29.13 3.05 6.50
C SER A 227 -29.21 1.57 6.93
N GLN A 228 -28.31 0.74 6.41
CA GLN A 228 -28.18 -0.67 6.75
C GLN A 228 -26.72 -1.13 6.73
N HIS A 229 -26.45 -2.29 7.33
CA HIS A 229 -25.09 -2.83 7.37
C HIS A 229 -24.63 -3.25 5.96
N VAL A 230 -23.38 -2.98 5.59
CA VAL A 230 -22.80 -3.28 4.27
C VAL A 230 -22.93 -4.76 3.87
N LEU A 231 -22.89 -5.67 4.84
CA LEU A 231 -23.15 -7.10 4.61
C LEU A 231 -24.58 -7.37 4.11
N ALA A 232 -25.59 -6.71 4.69
CA ALA A 232 -26.98 -6.85 4.27
C ALA A 232 -27.19 -6.23 2.87
N ALA A 233 -26.62 -5.04 2.64
CA ALA A 233 -26.62 -4.39 1.33
C ALA A 233 -25.94 -5.25 0.26
N THR A 234 -24.78 -5.84 0.58
CA THR A 234 -24.08 -6.78 -0.30
C THR A 234 -24.96 -7.97 -0.65
N THR A 235 -25.53 -8.62 0.38
CA THR A 235 -26.38 -9.80 0.18
C THR A 235 -27.57 -9.48 -0.73
N TYR A 236 -28.23 -8.33 -0.51
CA TYR A 236 -29.31 -7.86 -1.36
C TYR A 236 -28.84 -7.59 -2.80
N SER A 237 -27.77 -6.80 -2.96
CA SER A 237 -27.24 -6.41 -4.27
C SER A 237 -26.87 -7.62 -5.12
N LYS A 238 -26.12 -8.58 -4.56
CA LYS A 238 -25.73 -9.80 -5.29
C LYS A 238 -26.93 -10.69 -5.62
N SER A 239 -27.93 -10.74 -4.74
CA SER A 239 -29.18 -11.48 -5.00
C SER A 239 -29.95 -10.88 -6.17
N VAL A 240 -30.10 -9.54 -6.19
CA VAL A 240 -30.75 -8.82 -7.31
C VAL A 240 -30.03 -9.09 -8.62
N LEU A 241 -28.70 -8.92 -8.66
CA LEU A 241 -27.89 -9.12 -9.85
C LEU A 241 -27.95 -10.57 -10.34
N ARG A 242 -27.96 -11.55 -9.41
CA ARG A 242 -28.04 -12.97 -9.76
C ARG A 242 -29.38 -13.33 -10.38
N VAL A 243 -30.48 -12.80 -9.84
CA VAL A 243 -31.83 -12.99 -10.40
C VAL A 243 -31.97 -12.31 -11.76
N ALA A 244 -31.41 -11.10 -11.93
CA ALA A 244 -31.40 -10.41 -13.21
C ALA A 244 -30.62 -11.20 -14.27
N ALA A 245 -29.44 -11.71 -13.93
CA ALA A 245 -28.64 -12.56 -14.81
C ALA A 245 -29.37 -13.86 -15.19
N GLU A 246 -30.06 -14.51 -14.24
CA GLU A 246 -30.90 -15.68 -14.51
C GLU A 246 -32.02 -15.36 -15.50
N THR A 247 -32.68 -14.22 -15.30
CA THR A 247 -33.80 -13.78 -16.14
C THR A 247 -33.36 -13.60 -17.59
N LEU A 248 -32.23 -12.92 -17.79
CA LEU A 248 -31.65 -12.70 -19.12
C LEU A 248 -31.10 -14.00 -19.74
N ALA A 249 -30.55 -14.91 -18.93
CA ALA A 249 -30.10 -16.20 -19.43
C ALA A 249 -31.25 -17.05 -19.97
N ARG A 250 -32.41 -17.01 -19.31
CA ARG A 250 -33.61 -17.75 -19.73
C ARG A 250 -34.36 -17.12 -20.88
N GLN A 251 -34.36 -15.79 -20.98
CA GLN A 251 -35.28 -15.06 -21.87
C GLN A 251 -34.59 -14.37 -23.06
N ASP A 252 -33.30 -14.05 -22.95
CA ASP A 252 -32.61 -13.14 -23.88
C ASP A 252 -31.34 -13.77 -24.52
N GLY A 253 -31.11 -15.06 -24.27
CA GLY A 253 -30.03 -15.86 -24.85
C GLY A 253 -28.64 -15.54 -24.30
N ALA A 254 -28.57 -14.95 -23.09
CA ALA A 254 -27.31 -14.79 -22.38
C ALA A 254 -26.86 -16.14 -21.78
N TYR A 255 -25.55 -16.33 -21.61
CA TYR A 255 -25.00 -17.41 -20.80
C TYR A 255 -24.60 -16.88 -19.43
N TYR A 256 -25.03 -17.54 -18.35
CA TYR A 256 -24.60 -17.19 -16.99
C TYR A 256 -23.42 -18.06 -16.56
N PHE A 257 -22.33 -17.43 -16.14
CA PHE A 257 -21.17 -18.11 -15.57
C PHE A 257 -21.09 -17.90 -14.05
N PRO A 258 -21.05 -18.97 -13.23
CA PRO A 258 -21.29 -18.91 -11.78
C PRO A 258 -20.04 -18.56 -10.93
N ALA A 259 -19.32 -17.49 -11.27
CA ALA A 259 -18.14 -17.05 -10.50
C ALA A 259 -18.49 -16.68 -9.05
N TYR A 260 -19.61 -15.98 -8.85
CA TYR A 260 -20.13 -15.60 -7.52
C TYR A 260 -20.30 -16.81 -6.61
N GLU A 261 -20.95 -17.86 -7.11
CA GLU A 261 -21.22 -19.08 -6.35
C GLU A 261 -19.95 -19.86 -6.03
N ILE A 262 -19.01 -19.95 -6.97
CA ILE A 262 -17.73 -20.65 -6.77
C ILE A 262 -16.94 -20.01 -5.62
N ILE A 263 -16.80 -18.67 -5.63
CA ILE A 263 -16.06 -17.96 -4.57
C ILE A 263 -16.83 -18.01 -3.24
N THR A 264 -18.14 -17.76 -3.26
CA THR A 264 -18.96 -17.75 -2.04
C THR A 264 -18.97 -19.12 -1.36
N ALA A 265 -18.99 -20.21 -2.12
CA ALA A 265 -18.94 -21.57 -1.58
C ALA A 265 -17.59 -21.90 -0.91
N GLY A 266 -16.49 -21.26 -1.35
CA GLY A 266 -15.17 -21.47 -0.75
C GLY A 266 -14.89 -20.67 0.52
N GLY A 267 -15.65 -19.60 0.78
CA GLY A 267 -15.54 -18.82 2.01
C GLY A 267 -14.09 -18.39 2.30
N GLY A 268 -13.59 -18.69 3.51
CA GLY A 268 -12.24 -18.29 3.95
C GLY A 268 -11.08 -18.93 3.19
N GLU A 269 -11.30 -19.96 2.35
CA GLU A 269 -10.24 -20.50 1.48
C GLU A 269 -10.03 -19.63 0.22
N TYR A 270 -11.06 -18.90 -0.20
CA TYR A 270 -11.03 -18.04 -1.40
C TYR A 270 -11.16 -16.54 -1.08
N LEU A 271 -11.49 -16.16 0.15
CA LEU A 271 -11.58 -14.78 0.62
C LEU A 271 -10.50 -14.51 1.66
N ALA A 272 -9.85 -13.36 1.56
CA ALA A 272 -8.87 -12.89 2.54
C ALA A 272 -9.53 -12.56 3.90
N PRO A 273 -8.74 -12.33 4.97
CA PRO A 273 -9.27 -11.98 6.28
C PRO A 273 -10.13 -10.70 6.31
N ASP A 274 -9.94 -9.78 5.36
CA ASP A 274 -10.76 -8.58 5.16
C ASP A 274 -12.20 -8.90 4.69
N ARG A 275 -12.45 -10.17 4.32
CA ARG A 275 -13.71 -10.71 3.79
C ARG A 275 -14.16 -10.09 2.47
N ARG A 276 -13.29 -9.38 1.75
CA ARG A 276 -13.59 -8.69 0.48
C ARG A 276 -12.60 -9.04 -0.62
N THR A 277 -11.31 -9.12 -0.32
CA THR A 277 -10.27 -9.48 -1.28
C THR A 277 -10.35 -10.96 -1.63
N ILE A 278 -10.35 -11.29 -2.92
CA ILE A 278 -10.36 -12.66 -3.40
C ILE A 278 -8.93 -13.15 -3.50
N LEU A 279 -8.65 -14.27 -2.83
CA LEU A 279 -7.33 -14.91 -2.85
C LEU A 279 -7.08 -15.60 -4.19
N GLU A 280 -5.80 -15.69 -4.55
CA GLU A 280 -5.33 -16.32 -5.80
C GLU A 280 -5.88 -17.75 -6.03
N PRO A 281 -5.99 -18.64 -5.02
CA PRO A 281 -6.62 -19.94 -5.21
C PRO A 281 -8.06 -19.87 -5.73
N GLY A 282 -8.83 -18.87 -5.27
CA GLY A 282 -10.21 -18.65 -5.72
C GLY A 282 -10.27 -18.16 -7.16
N VAL A 283 -9.44 -17.17 -7.50
CA VAL A 283 -9.32 -16.66 -8.89
C VAL A 283 -8.94 -17.79 -9.84
N ARG A 284 -7.91 -18.57 -9.49
CA ARG A 284 -7.45 -19.71 -10.27
C ARG A 284 -8.56 -20.72 -10.49
N ARG A 285 -9.28 -21.12 -9.44
CA ARG A 285 -10.36 -22.10 -9.55
C ARG A 285 -11.48 -21.63 -10.48
N VAL A 286 -11.88 -20.37 -10.38
CA VAL A 286 -12.89 -19.79 -11.28
C VAL A 286 -12.41 -19.83 -12.73
N MET A 287 -11.15 -19.44 -12.97
CA MET A 287 -10.61 -19.37 -14.32
C MET A 287 -10.32 -20.75 -14.94
N GLU A 288 -9.94 -21.75 -14.15
CA GLU A 288 -9.86 -23.16 -14.58
C GLU A 288 -11.20 -23.64 -15.13
N LEU A 289 -12.28 -23.42 -14.36
CA LEU A 289 -13.62 -23.81 -14.75
C LEU A 289 -14.13 -23.01 -15.97
N PHE A 290 -13.83 -21.70 -16.02
CA PHE A 290 -14.12 -20.89 -17.20
C PHE A 290 -13.44 -21.47 -18.45
N SER A 291 -12.15 -21.78 -18.35
CA SER A 291 -11.37 -22.31 -19.46
C SER A 291 -11.86 -23.69 -19.92
N GLN A 292 -12.16 -24.58 -18.97
CA GLN A 292 -12.62 -25.94 -19.24
C GLN A 292 -13.96 -25.97 -20.01
N HIS A 293 -14.89 -25.09 -19.64
CA HIS A 293 -16.27 -25.15 -20.13
C HIS A 293 -16.57 -24.14 -21.23
N VAL A 294 -15.96 -22.96 -21.19
CA VAL A 294 -16.30 -21.83 -22.05
C VAL A 294 -15.34 -21.70 -23.24
N LEU A 295 -14.10 -22.16 -23.12
CA LEU A 295 -13.09 -22.02 -24.18
C LEU A 295 -12.96 -23.32 -25.00
N ASP A 296 -12.57 -23.20 -26.27
CA ASP A 296 -12.39 -24.33 -27.20
C ASP A 296 -11.07 -25.11 -27.01
N GLY A 297 -10.30 -24.81 -25.94
CA GLY A 297 -9.10 -25.58 -25.57
C GLY A 297 -7.91 -25.48 -26.55
N THR A 298 -7.95 -24.55 -27.51
CA THR A 298 -6.97 -24.40 -28.61
C THR A 298 -6.26 -23.05 -28.62
N GLY A 299 -6.21 -22.35 -27.48
CA GLY A 299 -5.31 -21.20 -27.34
C GLY A 299 -3.86 -21.67 -27.45
N SER A 300 -3.13 -21.24 -28.47
CA SER A 300 -1.66 -21.31 -28.39
C SER A 300 -1.24 -20.33 -27.31
N PRO A 301 -0.54 -20.75 -26.25
CA PRO A 301 0.01 -19.80 -25.29
C PRO A 301 0.85 -18.81 -26.08
N ALA A 302 0.60 -17.52 -25.89
CA ALA A 302 1.50 -16.51 -26.41
C ALA A 302 2.88 -16.83 -25.84
N VAL A 303 3.87 -17.06 -26.71
CA VAL A 303 5.26 -17.18 -26.30
C VAL A 303 5.58 -15.89 -25.54
N PRO A 304 5.85 -15.94 -24.22
CA PRO A 304 6.29 -14.75 -23.52
C PRO A 304 7.53 -14.25 -24.24
N PRO A 305 7.71 -12.94 -24.49
CA PRO A 305 9.03 -12.47 -24.88
C PRO A 305 10.04 -13.03 -23.88
N GLU A 306 11.12 -13.65 -24.38
CA GLU A 306 12.26 -14.07 -23.57
C GLU A 306 12.88 -12.80 -22.96
N GLU A 307 12.33 -12.37 -21.83
CA GLU A 307 12.94 -11.46 -20.89
C GLU A 307 12.99 -12.17 -19.54
N ASP A 308 14.21 -12.37 -19.04
CA ASP A 308 14.53 -12.84 -17.70
C ASP A 308 13.85 -11.92 -16.68
N ASP A 309 12.64 -12.28 -16.22
CA ASP A 309 12.16 -11.72 -14.96
C ASP A 309 11.12 -12.59 -14.24
N PHE A 310 11.63 -13.45 -13.35
CA PHE A 310 10.83 -14.10 -12.31
C PHE A 310 10.19 -13.08 -11.34
N LEU A 311 10.72 -11.85 -11.23
CA LEU A 311 10.09 -10.76 -10.46
C LEU A 311 8.83 -10.21 -11.15
N SER A 312 8.74 -10.24 -12.48
CA SER A 312 7.55 -9.77 -13.21
C SER A 312 6.34 -10.68 -12.99
N GLN A 313 6.56 -12.00 -12.89
CA GLN A 313 5.51 -12.98 -12.59
C GLN A 313 5.14 -12.96 -11.10
N SER A 314 6.12 -12.71 -10.22
CA SER A 314 5.90 -12.65 -8.76
C SER A 314 5.38 -11.30 -8.25
N ARG A 315 5.43 -10.23 -9.06
CA ARG A 315 4.85 -8.90 -8.79
C ARG A 315 3.39 -8.77 -9.22
N ARG A 316 2.77 -9.79 -9.82
CA ARG A 316 1.38 -9.75 -10.32
C ARG A 316 0.30 -9.95 -9.24
N LEU A 317 0.54 -9.48 -8.01
CA LEU A 317 -0.55 -8.99 -7.16
C LEU A 317 -0.89 -7.59 -7.70
N VAL A 318 -1.64 -7.58 -8.80
CA VAL A 318 -2.11 -6.36 -9.47
C VAL A 318 -3.09 -5.67 -8.52
N ASP A 319 -2.72 -4.46 -8.07
CA ASP A 319 -3.68 -3.50 -7.52
C ASP A 319 -4.79 -3.34 -8.55
N VAL A 320 -5.96 -3.89 -8.27
CA VAL A 320 -7.11 -3.75 -9.15
C VAL A 320 -7.49 -2.28 -9.12
N LEU A 321 -7.36 -1.56 -10.25
CA LEU A 321 -7.78 -0.15 -10.34
C LEU A 321 -9.29 -0.10 -10.07
N CYS A 322 -9.68 0.24 -8.84
CA CYS A 322 -11.04 0.10 -8.34
C CYS A 322 -11.46 1.39 -7.63
N ASP A 323 -12.32 2.19 -8.27
CA ASP A 323 -12.86 3.42 -7.66
C ASP A 323 -13.60 3.14 -6.34
N GLU A 324 -14.23 1.96 -6.25
CA GLU A 324 -14.91 1.49 -5.04
C GLU A 324 -13.95 1.18 -3.88
N GLN A 325 -12.69 0.82 -4.12
CA GLN A 325 -11.71 0.62 -3.04
C GLN A 325 -11.43 1.90 -2.25
N ARG A 326 -11.73 3.07 -2.82
CA ARG A 326 -11.64 4.35 -2.10
C ARG A 326 -12.73 4.52 -1.04
N LEU A 327 -13.75 3.67 -1.08
CA LEU A 327 -14.78 3.58 -0.05
C LEU A 327 -14.42 2.55 1.01
N ASP A 328 -13.44 1.67 0.76
CA ASP A 328 -12.97 0.74 1.78
C ASP A 328 -12.41 1.59 2.95
N PRO A 329 -12.70 1.21 4.21
CA PRO A 329 -12.05 1.83 5.34
C PRO A 329 -10.57 1.68 5.10
N SER A 330 -9.91 2.81 4.95
CA SER A 330 -8.60 2.83 4.36
C SER A 330 -7.65 2.01 5.22
N THR A 331 -7.13 0.92 4.65
CA THR A 331 -5.89 0.32 5.14
C THR A 331 -4.75 1.28 4.80
N GLY A 332 -4.72 2.44 5.48
CA GLY A 332 -3.61 3.39 5.44
C GLY A 332 -3.70 4.57 4.47
N GLU A 333 -4.79 4.79 3.72
CA GLU A 333 -4.98 6.06 2.97
C GLU A 333 -5.73 7.14 3.77
N LEU A 334 -5.07 8.29 3.89
CA LEU A 334 -5.50 9.47 4.65
C LEU A 334 -6.88 10.00 4.20
N PRO A 335 -7.77 10.46 5.10
CA PRO A 335 -9.07 10.99 4.72
C PRO A 335 -8.89 12.22 3.82
N MET A 336 -9.45 12.16 2.59
CA MET A 336 -9.35 13.22 1.58
C MET A 336 -9.97 14.57 2.00
N ASN A 337 -10.69 14.61 3.13
CA ASN A 337 -11.25 15.83 3.71
C ASN A 337 -10.65 16.12 5.09
N ALA A 338 -9.32 16.18 5.21
CA ALA A 338 -8.72 16.78 6.39
C ALA A 338 -9.23 18.22 6.54
N PRO A 339 -9.68 18.64 7.74
CA PRO A 339 -10.24 19.97 7.95
C PRO A 339 -9.30 21.09 7.49
N ASP A 340 -9.85 22.16 6.92
CA ASP A 340 -9.07 23.21 6.26
C ASP A 340 -8.24 24.07 7.23
N SER A 341 -8.53 24.07 8.53
CA SER A 341 -7.80 24.84 9.55
C SER A 341 -7.14 23.94 10.61
N PRO A 342 -6.02 24.36 11.22
CA PRO A 342 -5.39 23.65 12.33
C PRO A 342 -6.35 23.40 13.50
N ASP A 343 -7.17 24.39 13.88
CA ASP A 343 -8.10 24.24 15.00
C ASP A 343 -9.18 23.18 14.72
N ALA A 344 -9.67 23.11 13.48
CA ALA A 344 -10.66 22.09 13.10
C ALA A 344 -10.04 20.69 13.06
N ALA A 345 -8.78 20.56 12.61
CA ALA A 345 -8.05 19.30 12.62
C ALA A 345 -7.76 18.81 14.05
N LEU A 346 -7.38 19.71 14.96
CA LEU A 346 -7.21 19.40 16.39
C LEU A 346 -8.51 18.90 17.01
N ASN A 347 -9.61 19.64 16.81
CA ASN A 347 -10.93 19.26 17.35
C ASN A 347 -11.42 17.91 16.82
N PHE A 348 -11.21 17.65 15.51
CA PHE A 348 -11.55 16.37 14.91
C PHE A 348 -10.70 15.24 15.50
N ALA A 349 -9.39 15.45 15.61
CA ALA A 349 -8.49 14.45 16.18
C ALA A 349 -8.83 14.14 17.63
N ASP A 350 -9.15 15.14 18.45
CA ASP A 350 -9.59 14.93 19.84
C ASP A 350 -10.92 14.15 19.92
N ALA A 351 -11.86 14.42 19.02
CA ALA A 351 -13.11 13.65 18.94
C ALA A 351 -12.87 12.18 18.53
N CYS A 352 -11.95 11.94 17.59
CA CYS A 352 -11.54 10.60 17.18
C CYS A 352 -10.81 9.86 18.32
N ARG A 353 -9.87 10.51 19.00
CA ARG A 353 -9.15 9.95 20.16
C ARG A 353 -10.12 9.54 21.27
N ALA A 354 -11.10 10.39 21.58
CA ALA A 354 -12.12 10.08 22.60
C ALA A 354 -12.98 8.85 22.25
N GLN A 355 -13.04 8.48 20.97
CA GLN A 355 -13.78 7.31 20.47
C GLN A 355 -12.87 6.09 20.22
N GLY A 356 -11.55 6.20 20.46
CA GLY A 356 -10.58 5.14 20.15
C GLY A 356 -10.19 5.03 18.67
N HIS A 357 -10.60 5.98 17.84
CA HIS A 357 -10.31 6.05 16.40
C HIS A 357 -8.95 6.71 16.14
N HIS A 358 -7.87 6.10 16.63
CA HIS A 358 -6.55 6.73 16.62
C HIS A 358 -5.94 6.82 15.22
N ASP A 359 -6.19 5.85 14.34
CA ASP A 359 -5.68 5.87 12.96
C ASP A 359 -6.28 7.06 12.17
N GLU A 360 -7.58 7.33 12.33
CA GLU A 360 -8.24 8.49 11.73
C GLU A 360 -7.72 9.83 12.28
N ALA A 361 -7.40 9.88 13.58
CA ALA A 361 -6.80 11.05 14.20
C ALA A 361 -5.38 11.31 13.65
N ILE A 362 -4.53 10.27 13.58
CA ILE A 362 -3.19 10.34 12.99
C ILE A 362 -3.28 10.81 11.55
N ALA A 363 -4.23 10.25 10.80
CA ALA A 363 -4.38 10.52 9.40
C ALA A 363 -4.82 11.98 9.14
N CYS A 364 -5.81 12.47 9.89
CA CYS A 364 -6.25 13.86 9.85
C CYS A 364 -5.12 14.85 10.20
N LEU A 365 -4.40 14.61 11.30
CA LEU A 365 -3.33 15.49 11.76
C LEU A 365 -2.15 15.51 10.79
N THR A 366 -1.80 14.36 10.19
CA THR A 366 -0.75 14.27 9.17
C THR A 366 -1.13 15.09 7.95
N ALA A 367 -2.36 14.94 7.45
CA ALA A 367 -2.85 15.72 6.31
C ALA A 367 -2.93 17.23 6.62
N ALA A 368 -3.37 17.62 7.82
CA ALA A 368 -3.37 19.02 8.25
C ALA A 368 -1.96 19.60 8.35
N ARG A 369 -1.00 18.83 8.89
CA ARG A 369 0.40 19.25 9.04
C ARG A 369 1.12 19.43 7.71
N ARG A 370 0.73 18.70 6.66
CA ARG A 370 1.22 18.91 5.28
C ARG A 370 0.85 20.29 4.73
N ARG A 371 -0.27 20.87 5.18
CA ARG A 371 -0.78 22.17 4.73
C ARG A 371 -0.35 23.31 5.63
N HIS A 372 -0.25 23.06 6.94
CA HIS A 372 -0.05 24.07 7.97
C HIS A 372 1.11 23.70 8.89
N GLN A 373 2.09 24.59 9.04
CA GLN A 373 3.14 24.44 10.06
C GLN A 373 2.63 24.92 11.42
N ASP A 374 2.00 24.02 12.20
CA ASP A 374 1.47 24.32 13.53
C ASP A 374 2.03 23.33 14.57
N ALA A 375 2.65 23.87 15.62
CA ALA A 375 3.27 23.08 16.70
C ALA A 375 2.26 22.23 17.49
N ARG A 376 0.99 22.66 17.59
CA ARG A 376 -0.07 21.92 18.27
C ARG A 376 -0.41 20.64 17.51
N LEU A 377 -0.43 20.69 16.17
CA LEU A 377 -0.65 19.52 15.32
C LEU A 377 0.48 18.50 15.51
N GLU A 378 1.73 18.96 15.53
CA GLU A 378 2.92 18.09 15.71
C GLU A 378 2.86 17.35 17.06
N ARG A 379 2.57 18.08 18.15
CA ARG A 379 2.45 17.49 19.49
C ARG A 379 1.31 16.48 19.58
N LEU A 380 0.12 16.86 19.10
CA LEU A 380 -1.03 15.98 19.15
C LEU A 380 -0.83 14.74 18.28
N LEU A 381 -0.19 14.88 17.11
CA LEU A 381 0.13 13.76 16.23
C LEU A 381 1.07 12.76 16.90
N ALA A 382 2.12 13.23 17.58
CA ALA A 382 3.01 12.38 18.35
C ALA A 382 2.26 11.62 19.46
N THR A 383 1.35 12.29 20.17
CA THR A 383 0.50 11.68 21.19
C THR A 383 -0.45 10.62 20.58
N CYS A 384 -1.14 10.91 19.48
CA CYS A 384 -2.03 9.95 18.82
C CYS A 384 -1.30 8.68 18.39
N ARG A 385 -0.08 8.83 17.86
CA ARG A 385 0.77 7.70 17.44
C ARG A 385 1.12 6.77 18.60
N PHE A 386 1.29 7.34 19.79
CA PHE A 386 1.51 6.58 21.02
C PHE A 386 0.22 6.00 21.61
N GLU A 387 -0.89 6.73 21.60
CA GLU A 387 -2.16 6.23 22.14
C GLU A 387 -2.74 5.08 21.31
N ALA A 388 -2.51 5.07 19.99
CA ALA A 388 -2.87 3.96 19.11
C ALA A 388 -2.31 2.62 19.59
N TYR A 389 -1.13 2.62 20.22
CA TYR A 389 -0.57 1.43 20.86
C TYR A 389 -1.36 0.99 22.09
N GLN A 390 -1.76 1.93 22.96
CA GLN A 390 -2.47 1.60 24.20
C GLN A 390 -3.82 0.93 23.92
N ALA A 391 -4.48 1.30 22.81
CA ALA A 391 -5.73 0.71 22.37
C ALA A 391 -5.57 -0.72 21.81
N GLY A 392 -4.37 -1.11 21.38
CA GLY A 392 -4.09 -2.36 20.68
C GLY A 392 -2.66 -2.86 20.94
N VAL A 393 -2.34 -3.17 22.20
CA VAL A 393 -1.01 -3.65 22.62
C VAL A 393 -0.61 -4.86 21.75
N PRO A 394 0.53 -4.82 21.03
CA PRO A 394 1.01 -5.93 20.24
C PRO A 394 1.27 -7.11 21.15
N VAL A 395 0.60 -8.23 20.85
CA VAL A 395 0.82 -9.49 21.53
C VAL A 395 1.68 -10.35 20.63
N SER A 396 2.77 -10.88 21.18
CA SER A 396 3.57 -11.87 20.47
C SER A 396 2.73 -13.12 20.24
N THR A 397 2.31 -13.37 19.00
CA THR A 397 1.36 -14.46 18.67
C THR A 397 1.94 -15.51 17.73
N VAL A 398 3.12 -15.28 17.15
CA VAL A 398 3.76 -16.22 16.22
C VAL A 398 5.00 -16.84 16.85
N PRO A 399 5.10 -18.18 16.97
CA PRO A 399 6.28 -18.84 17.52
C PRO A 399 7.50 -18.82 16.59
N ASP A 400 7.28 -18.75 15.26
CA ASP A 400 8.36 -18.70 14.27
C ASP A 400 8.82 -17.27 13.98
N ARG A 401 10.15 -17.04 13.98
CA ARG A 401 10.74 -15.71 13.76
C ARG A 401 10.54 -15.15 12.35
N TRP A 402 10.37 -15.98 11.33
CA TRP A 402 10.18 -15.54 9.94
C TRP A 402 9.40 -16.60 9.15
N ALA A 403 8.46 -16.18 8.30
CA ALA A 403 7.79 -17.09 7.37
C ALA A 403 8.64 -17.25 6.09
N GLY A 404 9.13 -18.46 5.83
CA GLY A 404 9.84 -18.83 4.60
C GLY A 404 11.29 -18.35 4.49
N ASP A 405 12.06 -19.04 3.65
CA ASP A 405 13.44 -18.66 3.36
C ASP A 405 13.53 -17.72 2.15
N ALA A 406 14.32 -16.66 2.27
CA ALA A 406 14.53 -15.70 1.19
C ALA A 406 15.68 -16.18 0.33
N ALA A 407 15.52 -16.15 -0.99
CA ALA A 407 16.60 -16.42 -1.93
C ALA A 407 17.76 -15.44 -1.68
N ASP A 408 18.98 -15.96 -1.61
CA ASP A 408 20.17 -15.15 -1.35
C ASP A 408 20.76 -14.62 -2.66
N ARG A 409 20.36 -13.41 -3.05
CA ARG A 409 20.93 -12.73 -4.23
C ARG A 409 22.37 -12.24 -4.02
N PHE A 410 22.89 -12.34 -2.80
CA PHE A 410 24.22 -11.85 -2.44
C PHE A 410 25.16 -13.00 -2.07
N GLU A 411 24.86 -14.24 -2.49
CA GLU A 411 25.67 -15.43 -2.15
C GLU A 411 27.16 -15.32 -2.55
N HIS A 412 27.48 -14.47 -3.53
CA HIS A 412 28.84 -14.22 -4.00
C HIS A 412 29.50 -12.99 -3.37
N VAL A 413 28.79 -12.25 -2.52
CA VAL A 413 29.31 -11.04 -1.88
C VAL A 413 30.01 -11.40 -0.59
N GLU A 414 31.30 -11.08 -0.49
CA GLU A 414 32.03 -11.15 0.77
C GLU A 414 31.83 -9.85 1.57
N GLY A 415 31.29 -9.97 2.79
CA GLY A 415 31.11 -8.85 3.71
C GLY A 415 29.68 -8.32 3.73
N ILE A 416 29.51 -7.00 3.75
CA ILE A 416 28.18 -6.35 3.80
C ILE A 416 27.70 -6.11 2.37
N PRO A 417 26.57 -6.71 1.94
CA PRO A 417 25.95 -6.40 0.67
C PRO A 417 25.60 -4.93 0.54
N GLU A 418 25.79 -4.38 -0.65
CA GLU A 418 25.53 -2.99 -0.98
C GLU A 418 24.53 -2.90 -2.13
N VAL A 419 23.56 -1.98 -2.02
CA VAL A 419 22.56 -1.68 -3.05
C VAL A 419 22.31 -0.19 -3.16
N GLN A 420 21.81 0.26 -4.31
CA GLN A 420 21.27 1.62 -4.45
C GLN A 420 19.85 1.70 -3.89
N ALA A 421 19.41 2.90 -3.49
CA ALA A 421 18.06 3.12 -2.97
C ALA A 421 16.93 2.61 -3.90
N GLY A 422 17.12 2.67 -5.23
CA GLY A 422 16.15 2.18 -6.21
C GLY A 422 16.00 0.65 -6.29
N GLU A 423 16.93 -0.08 -5.68
CA GLU A 423 16.88 -1.55 -5.60
C GLU A 423 16.30 -2.05 -4.27
N LEU A 424 15.99 -1.15 -3.34
CA LEU A 424 15.54 -1.50 -2.01
C LEU A 424 14.09 -2.00 -2.03
N ASP A 425 13.90 -3.25 -1.62
CA ASP A 425 12.62 -3.91 -1.41
C ASP A 425 12.71 -4.93 -0.26
N ALA A 426 11.57 -5.50 0.15
CA ALA A 426 11.53 -6.45 1.26
C ALA A 426 12.44 -7.68 1.05
N ARG A 427 12.65 -8.10 -0.21
CA ARG A 427 13.47 -9.27 -0.55
C ARG A 427 14.96 -8.97 -0.42
N THR A 428 15.40 -7.80 -0.89
CA THR A 428 16.78 -7.32 -0.72
C THR A 428 17.11 -7.08 0.74
N VAL A 429 16.20 -6.49 1.52
CA VAL A 429 16.35 -6.36 2.98
C VAL A 429 16.48 -7.75 3.62
N ALA A 430 15.59 -8.69 3.29
CA ALA A 430 15.63 -10.05 3.84
C ALA A 430 16.93 -10.79 3.49
N ALA A 431 17.41 -10.68 2.25
CA ALA A 431 18.67 -11.29 1.83
C ALA A 431 19.86 -10.67 2.59
N GLY A 432 20.01 -9.34 2.57
CA GLY A 432 21.13 -8.67 3.24
C GLY A 432 21.12 -8.86 4.76
N VAL A 433 20.00 -8.58 5.43
CA VAL A 433 19.94 -8.61 6.89
C VAL A 433 19.94 -10.04 7.46
N ARG A 434 19.15 -10.96 6.89
CA ARG A 434 18.99 -12.30 7.47
C ARG A 434 20.05 -13.30 7.02
N LYS A 435 20.67 -13.12 5.85
CA LYS A 435 21.74 -14.00 5.35
C LYS A 435 23.14 -13.45 5.59
N HIS A 436 23.32 -12.12 5.51
CA HIS A 436 24.63 -11.47 5.63
C HIS A 436 24.78 -10.62 6.91
N GLY A 437 23.69 -10.41 7.65
CA GLY A 437 23.67 -9.66 8.91
C GLY A 437 23.28 -8.19 8.76
N ALA A 438 23.61 -7.57 7.64
CA ALA A 438 23.27 -6.18 7.33
C ALA A 438 23.17 -5.93 5.82
N LEU A 439 22.58 -4.80 5.45
CA LEU A 439 22.50 -4.29 4.08
C LEU A 439 22.89 -2.81 4.08
N LEU A 440 23.86 -2.44 3.25
CA LEU A 440 24.24 -1.05 3.02
C LEU A 440 23.45 -0.49 1.84
N VAL A 441 22.68 0.57 2.08
CA VAL A 441 21.88 1.25 1.06
C VAL A 441 22.51 2.61 0.75
N ARG A 442 22.99 2.77 -0.47
CA ARG A 442 23.56 4.03 -0.95
C ARG A 442 22.48 5.01 -1.37
N GLY A 443 22.62 6.25 -0.92
CA GLY A 443 21.73 7.35 -1.28
C GLY A 443 20.26 7.08 -0.97
N LEU A 444 19.95 6.45 0.18
CA LEU A 444 18.57 6.27 0.64
C LEU A 444 17.81 7.61 0.62
N PHE A 445 18.52 8.66 1.02
CA PHE A 445 18.13 10.04 0.80
C PHE A 445 19.23 10.78 0.02
N ASP A 446 18.85 11.85 -0.68
CA ASP A 446 19.84 12.73 -1.30
C ASP A 446 20.55 13.60 -0.24
N THR A 447 21.70 14.16 -0.62
CA THR A 447 22.54 14.97 0.28
C THR A 447 21.80 16.21 0.82
N ALA A 448 20.87 16.79 0.06
CA ALA A 448 20.08 17.94 0.50
C ALA A 448 19.10 17.55 1.62
N THR A 449 18.42 16.41 1.47
CA THR A 449 17.53 15.84 2.48
C THR A 449 18.33 15.43 3.73
N ALA A 450 19.50 14.82 3.55
CA ALA A 450 20.39 14.46 4.66
C ALA A 450 20.85 15.70 5.45
N ALA A 451 21.24 16.78 4.77
CA ALA A 451 21.61 18.04 5.41
C ALA A 451 20.45 18.69 6.17
N MET A 452 19.24 18.65 5.61
CA MET A 452 18.03 19.13 6.29
C MET A 452 17.76 18.34 7.58
N LEU A 453 17.88 17.02 7.54
CA LEU A 453 17.73 16.17 8.71
C LEU A 453 18.85 16.42 9.74
N ALA A 454 20.10 16.64 9.31
CA ALA A 454 21.22 16.94 10.20
C ALA A 454 20.99 18.25 10.97
N GLU A 455 20.51 19.29 10.28
CA GLU A 455 20.13 20.55 10.91
C GLU A 455 18.97 20.33 11.89
N GLY A 456 17.98 19.52 11.51
CA GLY A 456 16.90 19.13 12.41
C GLY A 456 17.39 18.45 13.70
N VAL A 457 18.29 17.47 13.58
CA VAL A 457 18.96 16.82 14.73
C VAL A 457 19.66 17.84 15.61
N LYS A 458 20.44 18.74 15.02
CA LYS A 458 21.14 19.80 15.75
C LYS A 458 20.17 20.70 16.51
N ARG A 459 19.09 21.16 15.87
CA ARG A 459 18.08 22.02 16.52
C ARG A 459 17.36 21.31 17.66
N SER A 460 17.07 20.03 17.53
CA SER A 460 16.48 19.23 18.62
C SER A 460 17.43 19.09 19.81
N LEU A 461 18.72 18.87 19.56
CA LEU A 461 19.75 18.81 20.62
C LEU A 461 19.93 20.16 21.31
N ASP A 462 20.04 21.25 20.53
CA ASP A 462 20.16 22.61 21.05
C ASP A 462 18.93 22.99 21.90
N ALA A 463 17.72 22.63 21.46
CA ALA A 463 16.48 22.87 22.20
C ALA A 463 16.39 22.04 23.49
N CYS A 464 16.87 20.78 23.46
CA CYS A 464 16.97 19.92 24.65
C CYS A 464 17.93 20.54 25.69
N GLN A 465 19.11 20.98 25.26
CA GLN A 465 20.08 21.61 26.14
C GLN A 465 19.54 22.91 26.73
N ALA A 466 18.94 23.77 25.91
CA ALA A 466 18.35 25.03 26.38
C ALA A 466 17.23 24.81 27.41
N TRP A 467 16.43 23.74 27.25
CA TRP A 467 15.41 23.37 28.23
C TRP A 467 16.00 22.90 29.56
N HIS A 468 17.10 22.12 29.53
CA HIS A 468 17.85 21.74 30.74
C HIS A 468 18.43 22.97 31.45
N ASP A 469 19.09 23.85 30.70
CA ASP A 469 19.70 25.08 31.22
C ASP A 469 18.65 26.05 31.78
N GLY A 470 17.45 26.05 31.20
CA GLY A 470 16.30 26.86 31.61
C GLY A 470 15.52 26.35 32.84
N GLY A 471 16.00 25.29 33.51
CA GLY A 471 15.38 24.76 34.73
C GLY A 471 14.24 23.78 34.51
N GLN A 472 14.15 23.16 33.31
CA GLN A 472 13.25 22.04 33.01
C GLN A 472 11.74 22.33 33.20
N GLY A 473 11.32 23.54 32.80
CA GLY A 473 9.92 23.99 32.84
C GLY A 473 9.06 23.49 31.66
N GLU A 474 8.11 24.31 31.20
CA GLU A 474 7.31 23.98 30.02
C GLU A 474 8.18 23.89 28.74
N PHE A 475 7.80 23.01 27.82
CA PHE A 475 8.48 22.86 26.54
C PHE A 475 8.08 24.00 25.60
N PRO A 476 9.01 24.87 25.18
CA PRO A 476 8.68 26.10 24.45
C PRO A 476 8.31 25.85 22.97
N ASP A 477 8.78 24.76 22.37
CA ASP A 477 8.53 24.44 20.96
C ASP A 477 8.46 22.92 20.71
N THR A 478 8.51 22.50 19.45
CA THR A 478 8.43 21.10 19.01
C THR A 478 9.76 20.53 18.49
N TRP A 479 10.83 21.31 18.54
CA TRP A 479 12.19 20.78 18.37
C TRP A 479 12.56 19.92 19.57
N TYR A 480 12.09 20.29 20.75
CA TYR A 480 12.15 19.44 21.94
C TYR A 480 10.89 19.58 22.80
N SER A 481 10.06 18.54 22.81
CA SER A 481 8.87 18.41 23.62
C SER A 481 8.66 16.94 23.92
N ARG A 482 9.04 16.51 25.14
CA ARG A 482 8.98 15.09 25.51
C ARG A 482 7.58 14.53 25.33
N LEU A 483 7.49 13.36 24.69
CA LEU A 483 6.25 12.59 24.64
C LEU A 483 5.91 12.11 26.06
N ALA A 484 4.67 12.30 26.50
CA ALA A 484 4.24 11.83 27.80
C ALA A 484 4.14 10.29 27.80
N LEU A 485 4.94 9.65 28.64
CA LEU A 485 4.89 8.20 28.85
C LEU A 485 4.20 7.89 30.19
N PRO A 486 3.56 6.71 30.35
CA PRO A 486 3.01 6.27 31.61
C PRO A 486 4.04 6.30 32.74
N ALA A 487 3.61 6.63 33.96
CA ALA A 487 4.53 6.82 35.10
C ALA A 487 5.28 5.54 35.50
N ASP A 488 4.74 4.38 35.17
CA ASP A 488 5.30 3.04 35.36
C ASP A 488 6.17 2.56 34.17
N CYS A 489 6.31 3.36 33.11
CA CYS A 489 7.13 3.02 31.95
C CYS A 489 8.63 3.12 32.28
N GLU A 490 9.29 1.97 32.46
CA GLU A 490 10.72 1.88 32.79
C GLU A 490 11.63 2.59 31.78
N LEU A 491 11.22 2.66 30.51
CA LEU A 491 11.95 3.38 29.46
C LEU A 491 12.18 4.85 29.82
N GLY A 492 11.23 5.51 30.49
CA GLY A 492 11.35 6.93 30.85
C GLY A 492 12.59 7.25 31.68
N VAL A 493 13.13 6.26 32.42
CA VAL A 493 14.35 6.39 33.23
C VAL A 493 15.60 6.56 32.37
N ALA A 494 15.60 6.07 31.12
CA ALA A 494 16.73 6.16 30.20
C ALA A 494 16.88 7.53 29.51
N ARG A 495 15.85 8.39 29.54
CA ARG A 495 15.86 9.70 28.86
C ARG A 495 17.05 10.59 29.23
N PRO A 496 17.34 10.86 30.52
CA PRO A 496 18.46 11.73 30.89
C PRO A 496 19.81 11.17 30.44
N TRP A 497 19.93 9.84 30.36
CA TRP A 497 21.15 9.21 29.85
C TRP A 497 21.32 9.43 28.35
N VAL A 498 20.26 9.29 27.55
CA VAL A 498 20.31 9.56 26.10
C VAL A 498 20.66 11.02 25.83
N GLU A 499 19.98 11.93 26.53
CA GLU A 499 20.19 13.39 26.45
C GLU A 499 21.61 13.78 26.84
N GLY A 500 22.09 13.31 28.00
CA GLY A 500 23.44 13.59 28.48
C GLY A 500 24.55 12.99 27.62
N ASN A 501 24.23 12.02 26.76
CA ASN A 501 25.19 11.42 25.86
C ASN A 501 25.16 12.03 24.46
N GLY A 502 24.40 13.08 24.16
CA GLY A 502 24.37 13.71 22.83
C GLY A 502 23.34 13.11 21.88
N GLY A 503 22.24 12.60 22.43
CA GLY A 503 21.09 12.12 21.66
C GLY A 503 19.78 12.67 22.20
N VAL A 504 18.74 12.68 21.38
CA VAL A 504 17.35 12.95 21.78
C VAL A 504 16.50 11.87 21.14
N TRP A 505 15.56 11.28 21.86
CA TRP A 505 14.61 10.36 21.21
C TRP A 505 13.82 11.08 20.14
N LEU A 506 13.62 10.44 18.99
CA LEU A 506 12.86 11.00 17.89
C LEU A 506 11.46 11.46 18.34
N ALA A 507 10.82 10.67 19.21
CA ALA A 507 9.51 10.98 19.78
C ALA A 507 9.47 12.24 20.66
N ASP A 508 10.63 12.64 21.21
CA ASP A 508 10.77 13.83 22.04
C ASP A 508 11.05 15.09 21.21
N SER A 509 11.09 14.94 19.88
CA SER A 509 11.01 16.04 18.92
C SER A 509 9.81 15.80 17.99
N PRO A 510 8.59 16.23 18.37
CA PRO A 510 7.38 16.02 17.56
C PRO A 510 7.52 16.50 16.12
N ARG A 511 8.32 17.55 15.89
CA ARG A 511 8.66 18.03 14.54
C ARG A 511 9.51 17.01 13.78
N MET A 512 10.62 16.56 14.35
CA MET A 512 11.49 15.59 13.66
C MET A 512 10.81 14.24 13.48
N LEU A 513 9.96 13.82 14.42
CA LEU A 513 9.13 12.63 14.26
C LEU A 513 8.26 12.74 13.01
N TYR A 514 7.53 13.85 12.84
CA TYR A 514 6.72 14.10 11.64
C TYR A 514 7.58 14.16 10.36
N GLU A 515 8.64 14.95 10.35
CA GLU A 515 9.47 15.14 9.15
C GLU A 515 10.09 13.80 8.69
N LEU A 516 10.56 12.97 9.63
CA LEU A 516 11.13 11.67 9.28
C LEU A 516 10.06 10.68 8.80
N THR A 517 8.96 10.51 9.52
CA THR A 517 7.92 9.54 9.11
C THR A 517 7.30 9.91 7.78
N GLU A 518 7.08 11.19 7.51
CA GLU A 518 6.59 11.69 6.22
C GLU A 518 7.58 11.41 5.08
N LEU A 519 8.89 11.57 5.31
CA LEU A 519 9.92 11.25 4.33
C LEU A 519 9.98 9.75 4.03
N LEU A 520 9.93 8.91 5.07
CA LEU A 520 9.90 7.45 4.93
C LEU A 520 8.67 7.00 4.13
N GLU A 521 7.50 7.58 4.42
CA GLU A 521 6.24 7.29 3.73
C GLU A 521 6.30 7.69 2.25
N ARG A 522 6.72 8.93 1.94
CA ARG A 522 6.82 9.42 0.55
C ARG A 522 7.80 8.62 -0.31
N ARG A 523 8.82 8.02 0.31
CA ARG A 523 9.80 7.15 -0.37
C ARG A 523 9.37 5.68 -0.41
N GLY A 524 8.23 5.33 0.19
CA GLY A 524 7.73 3.95 0.27
C GLY A 524 8.53 3.06 1.22
N ILE A 525 9.38 3.62 2.07
CA ILE A 525 10.25 2.85 2.98
C ILE A 525 9.40 2.17 4.07
N THR A 526 8.37 2.83 4.58
CA THR A 526 7.39 2.24 5.52
C THR A 526 6.75 0.97 4.97
N ARG A 527 6.39 0.97 3.67
CA ARG A 527 5.90 -0.21 2.95
C ARG A 527 6.97 -1.29 2.84
N VAL A 528 8.21 -0.95 2.46
CA VAL A 528 9.32 -1.93 2.39
C VAL A 528 9.53 -2.62 3.74
N VAL A 529 9.51 -1.87 4.84
CA VAL A 529 9.68 -2.43 6.19
C VAL A 529 8.49 -3.31 6.58
N SER A 530 7.26 -2.91 6.25
CA SER A 530 6.06 -3.71 6.54
C SER A 530 6.02 -5.00 5.70
N ASP A 531 6.38 -4.92 4.42
CA ASP A 531 6.50 -6.06 3.51
C ASP A 531 7.62 -7.02 3.97
N TYR A 532 8.71 -6.49 4.52
CA TYR A 532 9.77 -7.30 5.13
C TYR A 532 9.22 -8.11 6.32
N PHE A 533 8.42 -7.50 7.20
CA PHE A 533 7.81 -8.19 8.33
C PHE A 533 6.62 -9.08 7.95
N GLY A 534 5.97 -8.84 6.81
CA GLY A 534 4.71 -9.46 6.42
C GLY A 534 3.50 -8.90 7.16
N GLU A 535 3.64 -7.77 7.85
CA GLU A 535 2.61 -7.08 8.62
C GLU A 535 2.98 -5.60 8.84
N PRO A 536 2.02 -4.71 9.17
CA PRO A 536 2.28 -3.29 9.36
C PRO A 536 3.32 -3.02 10.46
N ALA A 537 4.42 -2.35 10.11
CA ALA A 537 5.50 -2.09 11.05
C ALA A 537 5.12 -1.06 12.14
N MET A 538 5.72 -1.21 13.32
CA MET A 538 5.71 -0.20 14.39
C MET A 538 7.12 0.33 14.63
N MET A 539 7.24 1.59 15.01
CA MET A 539 8.53 2.21 15.37
C MET A 539 8.69 2.25 16.89
N SER A 540 9.91 2.06 17.42
CA SER A 540 10.14 2.21 18.86
C SER A 540 10.42 3.66 19.26
N VAL A 541 9.80 4.13 20.35
CA VAL A 541 10.16 5.36 21.05
C VAL A 541 11.59 5.26 21.58
N GLY A 542 11.87 4.25 22.41
CA GLY A 542 13.10 4.13 23.19
C GLY A 542 14.36 3.84 22.38
N LYS A 543 14.18 3.44 21.12
CA LYS A 543 15.25 3.05 20.22
C LYS A 543 15.36 3.88 18.95
N SER A 544 14.47 4.84 18.72
CA SER A 544 14.63 5.78 17.61
C SER A 544 15.22 7.09 18.12
N THR A 545 16.44 7.43 17.68
CA THR A 545 17.26 8.49 18.28
C THR A 545 17.85 9.43 17.24
N LEU A 546 17.70 10.74 17.49
CA LEU A 546 18.42 11.83 16.84
C LEU A 546 19.80 11.95 17.51
N ARG A 547 20.89 11.79 16.76
CA ARG A 547 22.20 11.54 17.37
C ARG A 547 23.29 12.44 16.81
N CYS A 548 23.99 13.14 17.71
CA CYS A 548 25.31 13.72 17.44
C CYS A 548 26.38 12.97 18.24
N VAL A 549 27.40 12.45 17.57
CA VAL A 549 28.59 11.88 18.23
C VAL A 549 29.74 12.86 18.08
N PRO A 550 30.32 13.35 19.19
CA PRO A 550 31.39 14.34 19.12
C PRO A 550 32.70 13.71 18.63
N SER A 551 33.50 14.51 17.94
CA SER A 551 34.88 14.20 17.51
C SER A 551 35.82 13.83 18.67
N THR A 552 35.43 14.15 19.90
CA THR A 552 36.15 13.83 21.14
C THR A 552 35.90 12.41 21.65
N ILE A 553 35.04 11.61 21.02
CA ILE A 553 34.81 10.21 21.42
C ILE A 553 36.12 9.40 21.36
N ARG A 554 36.38 8.59 22.38
CA ARG A 554 37.61 7.77 22.50
C ARG A 554 37.36 6.29 22.78
N ALA A 555 36.16 5.93 23.23
CA ALA A 555 35.80 4.56 23.54
C ALA A 555 34.36 4.27 23.09
N SER A 556 34.15 3.02 22.69
CA SER A 556 32.84 2.47 22.34
C SER A 556 32.89 0.95 22.45
N ASP A 557 31.79 0.37 22.94
CA ASP A 557 31.68 -1.06 23.18
C ASP A 557 30.90 -1.77 22.08
N TRP A 558 31.32 -3.00 21.80
CA TRP A 558 30.58 -3.91 20.94
C TRP A 558 29.32 -4.40 21.63
N HIS A 559 28.24 -4.50 20.86
CA HIS A 559 26.98 -5.01 21.38
C HIS A 559 26.13 -5.59 20.25
N GLN A 560 25.04 -6.24 20.67
CA GLN A 560 23.91 -6.63 19.86
C GLN A 560 22.67 -6.10 20.57
N ASP A 561 21.76 -5.40 19.88
CA ASP A 561 20.60 -4.81 20.56
C ASP A 561 19.66 -5.85 21.19
N GLY A 562 19.67 -7.08 20.68
CA GLY A 562 18.91 -8.18 21.25
C GLY A 562 19.32 -8.55 22.67
N ALA A 563 20.51 -8.13 23.13
CA ALA A 563 20.96 -8.35 24.50
C ALA A 563 20.05 -7.63 25.53
N PHE A 564 19.37 -6.57 25.13
CA PHE A 564 18.43 -5.82 25.98
C PHE A 564 17.01 -5.76 25.41
N MET A 565 16.79 -5.99 24.12
CA MET A 565 15.42 -6.05 23.55
C MET A 565 14.80 -7.46 23.58
N GLY A 566 15.61 -8.48 23.89
CA GLY A 566 15.20 -9.88 23.79
C GLY A 566 15.56 -10.50 22.43
N THR A 567 15.38 -11.81 22.34
CA THR A 567 15.78 -12.60 21.15
C THR A 567 14.59 -13.08 20.33
N GLU A 568 13.39 -13.08 20.88
CA GLU A 568 12.16 -13.53 20.22
C GLU A 568 11.42 -12.35 19.58
N ILE A 569 12.16 -11.53 18.82
CA ILE A 569 11.63 -10.32 18.19
C ILE A 569 11.91 -10.30 16.68
N ARG A 570 11.03 -9.64 15.93
CA ARG A 570 11.26 -9.28 14.53
C ARG A 570 11.56 -7.80 14.47
N SER A 571 12.80 -7.46 14.11
CA SER A 571 13.27 -6.08 14.15
C SER A 571 14.06 -5.72 12.91
N LEU A 572 14.08 -4.42 12.64
CA LEU A 572 14.90 -3.80 11.62
C LEU A 572 15.30 -2.40 12.10
N ASN A 573 16.59 -2.14 12.16
CA ASN A 573 17.14 -0.80 12.32
C ASN A 573 17.38 -0.20 10.93
N ILE A 574 17.07 1.08 10.77
CA ILE A 574 17.56 1.91 9.68
C ILE A 574 18.48 2.96 10.31
N TRP A 575 19.78 2.71 10.26
CA TRP A 575 20.79 3.66 10.72
C TRP A 575 21.20 4.58 9.57
N MET A 576 20.84 5.86 9.63
CA MET A 576 21.06 6.84 8.56
C MET A 576 22.23 7.76 8.88
N ALA A 577 23.19 7.84 7.98
CA ALA A 577 24.27 8.82 8.03
C ALA A 577 23.79 10.16 7.49
N LEU A 578 23.84 11.23 8.28
CA LEU A 578 23.41 12.57 7.86
C LEU A 578 24.60 13.52 7.58
N SER A 579 25.81 13.02 7.80
CA SER A 579 27.08 13.71 7.57
C SER A 579 28.11 12.68 7.10
N PRO A 580 29.15 13.08 6.34
CA PRO A 580 30.17 12.15 5.89
C PRO A 580 30.84 11.51 7.10
N CYS A 581 30.93 10.17 7.14
CA CYS A 581 31.46 9.49 8.31
C CYS A 581 32.14 8.15 8.01
N GLY A 582 32.92 7.65 8.98
CA GLY A 582 33.78 6.47 8.84
C GLY A 582 35.25 6.79 8.52
N VAL A 583 35.59 8.06 8.27
CA VAL A 583 36.98 8.53 8.04
C VAL A 583 37.34 9.69 8.97
N GLU A 584 36.78 10.88 8.77
CA GLU A 584 37.06 12.08 9.59
C GLU A 584 36.05 12.30 10.72
N ALA A 585 34.93 11.60 10.70
CA ALA A 585 33.92 11.58 11.75
C ALA A 585 33.65 10.12 12.16
N SER A 586 33.24 9.93 13.41
CA SER A 586 32.84 8.62 13.92
C SER A 586 31.81 7.99 12.99
N GLY A 587 31.91 6.69 12.70
CA GLY A 587 30.99 5.94 11.83
C GLY A 587 30.37 4.77 12.57
N LEU A 588 30.27 3.63 11.90
CA LEU A 588 30.05 2.32 12.55
C LEU A 588 31.29 1.45 12.38
N GLU A 589 31.57 0.64 13.38
CA GLU A 589 32.43 -0.54 13.22
C GLU A 589 31.57 -1.78 13.44
N VAL A 590 31.69 -2.72 12.52
CA VAL A 590 30.74 -3.82 12.38
C VAL A 590 31.47 -5.13 12.14
N LEU A 591 30.80 -6.22 12.51
CA LEU A 591 31.17 -7.56 12.12
C LEU A 591 30.39 -7.92 10.85
N PRO A 592 31.02 -7.99 9.67
CA PRO A 592 30.33 -8.11 8.38
C PRO A 592 29.93 -9.57 8.07
N GLN A 593 29.23 -10.20 9.00
CA GLN A 593 28.69 -11.56 8.84
C GLN A 593 27.47 -11.76 9.72
N ARG A 594 26.61 -12.71 9.32
CA ARG A 594 25.42 -13.07 10.09
C ARG A 594 25.78 -13.82 11.37
N VAL A 595 25.18 -13.39 12.47
CA VAL A 595 25.20 -14.09 13.76
C VAL A 595 23.74 -14.26 14.21
N ASP A 596 23.26 -15.50 14.37
CA ASP A 596 21.85 -15.78 14.72
C ASP A 596 21.57 -15.95 16.21
N ARG A 597 22.51 -15.48 17.05
CA ARG A 597 22.42 -15.59 18.52
C ARG A 597 23.10 -14.41 19.20
N ILE A 598 22.72 -14.16 20.43
CA ILE A 598 23.47 -13.23 21.29
C ILE A 598 24.79 -13.89 21.69
N LEU A 599 25.89 -13.20 21.41
CA LEU A 599 27.22 -13.60 21.85
C LEU A 599 27.36 -13.39 23.36
N PRO A 600 28.23 -14.15 24.05
CA PRO A 600 28.47 -13.96 25.48
C PRO A 600 28.79 -12.50 25.82
N THR A 601 27.98 -11.91 26.69
CA THR A 601 28.14 -10.53 27.18
C THR A 601 28.88 -10.50 28.53
N GLY A 602 29.34 -9.33 28.98
CA GLY A 602 29.98 -9.16 30.30
C GLY A 602 31.29 -9.94 30.50
N SER A 603 31.88 -10.44 29.41
CA SER A 603 33.06 -11.29 29.41
C SER A 603 34.01 -10.86 28.28
N HIS A 604 35.17 -11.51 28.15
CA HIS A 604 36.09 -11.29 27.01
C HIS A 604 36.57 -9.83 26.83
N GLY A 605 36.68 -9.09 27.94
CA GLY A 605 37.07 -7.68 27.95
C GLY A 605 35.93 -6.68 27.70
N ALA A 606 34.68 -7.11 27.89
CA ALA A 606 33.49 -6.25 27.88
C ALA A 606 33.54 -5.18 28.99
N SER A 607 33.14 -3.94 28.67
CA SER A 607 33.05 -2.83 29.64
C SER A 607 31.78 -2.89 30.49
N PHE A 608 30.74 -3.58 29.99
CA PHE A 608 29.44 -3.73 30.63
C PHE A 608 28.92 -5.17 30.52
N ASP A 609 28.08 -5.57 31.47
CA ASP A 609 27.45 -6.90 31.53
C ASP A 609 26.63 -7.25 30.27
N TRP A 610 26.14 -6.24 29.54
CA TRP A 610 25.38 -6.38 28.31
C TRP A 610 26.22 -6.21 27.03
N SER A 611 27.47 -5.78 27.14
CA SER A 611 28.37 -5.58 26.00
C SER A 611 29.11 -6.87 25.63
N VAL A 612 29.44 -7.02 24.36
CA VAL A 612 30.28 -8.11 23.83
C VAL A 612 31.74 -7.70 23.94
N GLY A 613 32.59 -8.56 24.49
CA GLY A 613 34.01 -8.27 24.64
C GLY A 613 34.77 -8.24 23.30
N PRO A 614 35.77 -7.34 23.10
CA PRO A 614 36.54 -7.28 21.85
C PRO A 614 37.26 -8.58 21.48
N GLU A 615 37.65 -9.40 22.47
CA GLU A 615 38.22 -10.72 22.22
C GLU A 615 37.17 -11.69 21.65
N MET A 616 35.92 -11.64 22.12
CA MET A 616 34.82 -12.44 21.58
C MET A 616 34.53 -12.07 20.12
N VAL A 617 34.53 -10.77 19.80
CA VAL A 617 34.36 -10.31 18.40
C VAL A 617 35.48 -10.82 17.51
N ARG A 618 36.75 -10.76 17.97
CA ARG A 618 37.89 -11.31 17.21
C ARG A 618 37.78 -12.81 16.97
N GLN A 619 37.36 -13.57 17.98
CA GLN A 619 37.15 -15.02 17.85
C GLN A 619 36.07 -15.34 16.82
N VAL A 620 34.96 -14.60 16.83
CA VAL A 620 33.85 -14.81 15.89
C VAL A 620 34.20 -14.31 14.49
N ALA A 621 34.93 -13.21 14.36
CA ALA A 621 35.34 -12.65 13.07
C ALA A 621 36.37 -13.52 12.34
N GLY A 622 37.16 -14.30 13.08
CA GLY A 622 38.22 -15.13 12.53
C GLY A 622 39.18 -14.32 11.64
N ALA A 623 39.51 -14.85 10.46
CA ALA A 623 40.38 -14.18 9.49
C ALA A 623 39.69 -12.99 8.77
N GLY A 624 38.35 -12.93 8.76
CA GLY A 624 37.59 -11.89 8.07
C GLY A 624 37.71 -10.51 8.74
N GLY A 625 37.86 -10.49 10.07
CA GLY A 625 38.01 -9.27 10.87
C GLY A 625 36.75 -8.38 10.88
N THR A 626 36.86 -7.21 11.52
CA THR A 626 35.80 -6.19 11.54
C THR A 626 35.94 -5.23 10.35
N ARG A 627 34.91 -4.42 10.09
CA ARG A 627 34.91 -3.40 9.04
C ARG A 627 34.38 -2.08 9.58
N SER A 628 34.87 -0.98 9.02
CA SER A 628 34.33 0.36 9.23
C SER A 628 33.89 0.92 7.88
N PRO A 629 32.62 0.75 7.49
CA PRO A 629 32.12 1.28 6.23
C PRO A 629 32.24 2.81 6.21
N GLN A 630 32.50 3.36 5.03
CA GLN A 630 32.43 4.80 4.78
C GLN A 630 31.03 5.14 4.29
N PHE A 631 30.47 6.23 4.79
CA PHE A 631 29.12 6.66 4.48
C PHE A 631 29.14 8.09 3.96
N GLU A 632 28.44 8.31 2.85
CA GLU A 632 28.06 9.63 2.38
C GLU A 632 26.74 10.07 3.06
N PRO A 633 26.47 11.39 3.17
CA PRO A 633 25.21 11.87 3.70
C PRO A 633 24.02 11.34 2.89
N GLY A 634 23.10 10.65 3.57
CA GLY A 634 21.94 10.01 2.97
C GLY A 634 22.07 8.50 2.79
N ASP A 635 23.26 7.92 3.00
CA ASP A 635 23.43 6.47 3.07
C ASP A 635 22.78 5.90 4.36
N ALA A 636 22.37 4.63 4.29
CA ALA A 636 21.82 3.93 5.44
C ALA A 636 22.36 2.50 5.58
N LEU A 637 22.60 2.07 6.81
CA LEU A 637 22.87 0.67 7.14
C LEU A 637 21.63 0.04 7.78
N LEU A 638 21.13 -1.02 7.18
CA LEU A 638 19.98 -1.79 7.66
C LEU A 638 20.47 -3.06 8.34
N PHE A 639 20.00 -3.34 9.55
CA PHE A 639 20.38 -4.54 10.30
C PHE A 639 19.35 -4.88 11.39
N ASP A 640 19.37 -6.12 11.92
CA ASP A 640 18.46 -6.53 12.99
C ASP A 640 19.15 -6.54 14.37
N HIS A 641 18.39 -6.90 15.40
CA HIS A 641 18.84 -6.96 16.79
C HIS A 641 20.01 -7.92 17.05
N PHE A 642 20.35 -8.84 16.14
CA PHE A 642 21.51 -9.71 16.30
C PHE A 642 22.78 -9.14 15.69
N PHE A 643 22.73 -8.03 14.97
CA PHE A 643 23.90 -7.52 14.29
C PHE A 643 24.94 -6.96 15.27
N VAL A 644 26.16 -7.50 15.20
CA VAL A 644 27.26 -7.12 16.10
C VAL A 644 27.92 -5.85 15.57
N HIS A 645 27.79 -4.77 16.32
CA HIS A 645 28.33 -3.47 15.93
C HIS A 645 28.72 -2.61 17.14
N ARG A 646 29.42 -1.52 16.85
CA ARG A 646 29.68 -0.43 17.78
C ARG A 646 29.80 0.89 17.03
N THR A 647 29.83 1.98 17.80
CA THR A 647 30.24 3.28 17.25
C THR A 647 31.70 3.20 16.78
N GLY A 648 31.96 3.47 15.50
CA GLY A 648 33.31 3.39 14.93
C GLY A 648 34.16 4.60 15.34
N ILE A 649 35.43 4.40 15.65
CA ILE A 649 36.34 5.49 16.05
C ILE A 649 37.53 5.50 15.08
N PRO A 650 37.44 6.25 13.97
CA PRO A 650 38.53 6.33 13.01
C PRO A 650 39.77 6.99 13.60
N ALA A 651 40.95 6.63 13.09
CA ALA A 651 42.20 7.24 13.50
C ALA A 651 42.27 8.75 13.17
N ALA A 652 41.60 9.19 12.11
CA ALA A 652 41.59 10.57 11.63
C ALA A 652 40.40 11.40 12.15
N ILE A 653 39.76 10.97 13.24
CA ILE A 653 38.57 11.65 13.78
C ILE A 653 38.86 13.12 14.14
N SER A 654 38.11 14.02 13.52
CA SER A 654 38.26 15.48 13.62
C SER A 654 36.94 16.24 13.52
N ARG A 655 35.84 15.56 13.15
CA ARG A 655 34.50 16.14 13.00
C ARG A 655 33.46 15.36 13.79
N ASP A 656 32.41 16.07 14.17
CA ASP A 656 31.23 15.49 14.81
C ASP A 656 30.37 14.75 13.76
N ARG A 657 29.69 13.68 14.17
CA ARG A 657 28.82 12.88 13.32
C ARG A 657 27.35 13.09 13.67
N TYR A 658 26.56 13.53 12.70
CA TYR A 658 25.10 13.51 12.76
C TYR A 658 24.55 12.24 12.11
N ALA A 659 23.64 11.58 12.81
CA ALA A 659 22.95 10.38 12.34
C ALA A 659 21.54 10.29 12.96
N ILE A 660 20.66 9.52 12.32
CA ILE A 660 19.40 9.09 12.92
C ILE A 660 19.40 7.58 12.97
N GLU A 661 19.03 7.06 14.13
CA GLU A 661 18.75 5.65 14.33
C GLU A 661 17.23 5.45 14.43
N SER A 662 16.68 4.46 13.74
CA SER A 662 15.23 4.23 13.69
C SER A 662 14.94 2.75 13.71
N TRP A 663 14.38 2.28 14.82
CA TRP A 663 14.07 0.86 15.02
C TRP A 663 12.61 0.59 14.75
N PHE A 664 12.38 -0.41 13.91
CA PHE A 664 11.09 -0.93 13.53
C PHE A 664 10.90 -2.37 14.01
N PHE A 665 9.66 -2.73 14.31
CA PHE A 665 9.30 -4.04 14.80
C PHE A 665 7.99 -4.52 14.19
N ALA A 666 7.88 -5.84 14.05
CA ALA A 666 6.64 -6.48 13.69
C ALA A 666 5.72 -6.56 14.93
N PRO A 667 4.44 -6.14 14.87
CA PRO A 667 3.51 -6.22 15.99
C PRO A 667 3.42 -7.62 16.61
N THR A 668 3.43 -8.68 15.81
CA THR A 668 3.30 -10.06 16.32
C THR A 668 4.56 -10.62 16.99
N ALA A 669 5.66 -9.85 17.04
CA ALA A 669 6.92 -10.22 17.68
C ALA A 669 7.63 -8.98 18.25
N TYR A 670 6.88 -8.17 18.99
CA TYR A 670 7.34 -6.89 19.53
C TYR A 670 8.08 -7.07 20.88
N PRO A 671 9.19 -6.35 21.13
CA PRO A 671 9.91 -6.41 22.42
C PRO A 671 9.07 -5.83 23.58
N ALA A 672 8.89 -6.62 24.64
CA ALA A 672 8.05 -6.28 25.78
C ALA A 672 8.50 -5.00 26.55
N ASN A 673 9.77 -4.63 26.45
CA ASN A 673 10.35 -3.48 27.15
C ASN A 673 10.51 -2.23 26.27
N GLN A 674 9.92 -2.22 25.07
CA GLN A 674 9.89 -1.03 24.22
C GLN A 674 8.49 -0.43 24.16
N VAL A 675 8.42 0.87 23.87
CA VAL A 675 7.15 1.56 23.61
C VAL A 675 7.01 1.74 22.10
N PRO A 676 5.98 1.16 21.45
CA PRO A 676 5.75 1.36 20.03
C PRO A 676 5.05 2.68 19.75
N LEU A 677 5.28 3.17 18.53
CA LEU A 677 4.58 4.23 17.85
C LEU A 677 3.96 3.66 16.58
N ARG A 678 2.69 4.00 16.37
CA ARG A 678 2.01 3.82 15.08
C ARG A 678 2.67 4.71 14.03
N LEU A 679 2.92 4.16 12.84
CA LEU A 679 3.52 4.85 11.69
C LEU A 679 2.49 5.53 10.80
#